data_AF-A0A7W8W105-F1
#
_entry.id   AF-A0A7W8W105-F1
#
_cell.length_a   1.000
_cell.length_b   1.000
_cell.length_c   1.000
_cell.angle_alpha   90.00
_cell.angle_beta   90.00
_cell.angle_gamma   90.00
#
_symmetry.space_group_name_H-M   'P 1'
#
loop_
_entity.id
_entity.type
_entity.pdbx_description
1 polymer ?
#
loop_
_entity_poly.entity_id
_entity_poly.type
_entity_poly.pdbx_seq_one_letter_code
_entity_poly.pdbx_strand_id
1 'polypeptide(L)'
;MSDTIRLDGRVLYLSQDPAVIEAQLAGENFTRDTAGPLRDNVSTDEITPVTVMLTYDERLGQYPYVGFKAGERLPIGRNAVKDGGFRVTVAGKRYGKGSSRESSPLAELSAGIRLIVAESFERIYQQNCDNIGILTTTDFSVLDRLLAGVAVPIDEFLKGRDSLTQQIIRSGGLLAYSRFAQWPAPGARASDAPNEAPGAEPKTLVEKIIDRHLHPGTASAQRGDGVFIAADWRFSHDYFTGMCAHLMHRAFGKPAPLHAPDHIIAFQDHLVLAPQSIPHVRDGLLPGVANLMEGHTSFSRGYPVRSHGALDGVPGSEGICHALMAEQYALPGQVACGTDSHTPHSGALGCLAFGAGATEIANSWVTGYVRCKVPETLRIEIDGQLRDGVTAKDVVLHLLRMEAIRSGGAIGLVFEYGGAAVRATSIDERATLTNMVAELGGFTGIVEPDERTVAFLKERRGVDFVLEGWMKSDADATYRDTIHIDANAIEPMLARPGDPGNGVPAPRLEQDVAIDIAYGGSCTAGKREDFDFYHEVLRWGVEHGLRVPERTRLYLQFGTMAVRAYCEEQGYLPVFERAGVTLVMPGCGSCANCGPGQSANPNDVTISAINRNFPGRSGPGDVWLASPYTVAASALAGKITTFEQLQRGHG
;
A
#
# COMPACT_ATOMS: atom_id res chain seq x y z
N MET A 1 -24.38 -0.52 -18.63
CA MET A 1 -23.64 -0.75 -19.90
C MET A 1 -24.60 -1.38 -20.91
N SER A 2 -24.32 -1.34 -22.21
CA SER A 2 -25.15 -2.05 -23.20
C SER A 2 -24.96 -3.56 -23.04
N ASP A 3 -26.03 -4.35 -23.22
CA ASP A 3 -25.96 -5.82 -23.17
C ASP A 3 -25.13 -6.41 -24.31
N THR A 4 -24.93 -5.63 -25.37
CA THR A 4 -24.03 -5.96 -26.47
C THR A 4 -22.98 -4.88 -26.69
N ILE A 5 -21.73 -5.28 -26.86
CA ILE A 5 -20.59 -4.44 -27.10
C ILE A 5 -20.31 -4.39 -28.61
N ARG A 6 -20.05 -3.19 -29.11
CA ARG A 6 -19.61 -2.93 -30.48
C ARG A 6 -18.36 -2.09 -30.45
N LEU A 7 -17.50 -2.28 -31.43
CA LEU A 7 -16.32 -1.44 -31.59
C LEU A 7 -16.71 -0.12 -32.24
N ASP A 8 -16.42 0.98 -31.56
CA ASP A 8 -16.23 2.29 -32.17
C ASP A 8 -14.72 2.62 -32.11
N GLY A 9 -14.13 3.15 -33.17
CA GLY A 9 -12.72 3.62 -33.20
C GLY A 9 -11.64 2.56 -33.46
N ARG A 10 -10.37 2.95 -33.21
CA ARG A 10 -9.17 2.21 -33.66
C ARG A 10 -8.60 1.28 -32.59
N VAL A 11 -7.81 0.31 -33.04
CA VAL A 11 -7.11 -0.65 -32.19
C VAL A 11 -5.63 -0.30 -32.13
N LEU A 12 -5.08 -0.20 -30.92
CA LEU A 12 -3.65 -0.02 -30.67
C LEU A 12 -3.03 -1.36 -30.27
N TYR A 13 -2.25 -1.95 -31.15
CA TYR A 13 -1.41 -3.10 -30.85
C TYR A 13 -0.08 -2.64 -30.26
N LEU A 14 0.18 -3.01 -29.01
CA LEU A 14 1.46 -2.79 -28.35
C LEU A 14 2.48 -3.82 -28.87
N SER A 15 3.00 -3.56 -30.07
CA SER A 15 4.00 -4.41 -30.73
C SER A 15 5.38 -4.30 -30.07
N GLN A 16 6.21 -5.33 -30.25
CA GLN A 16 7.64 -5.26 -29.94
C GLN A 16 8.41 -4.40 -30.95
N ASP A 17 7.86 -4.17 -32.14
CA ASP A 17 8.45 -3.31 -33.16
C ASP A 17 7.99 -1.84 -33.00
N PRO A 18 8.89 -0.90 -32.68
CA PRO A 18 8.53 0.50 -32.54
C PRO A 18 8.01 1.12 -33.85
N ALA A 19 8.42 0.65 -35.03
CA ALA A 19 7.95 1.17 -36.31
C ALA A 19 6.47 0.87 -36.54
N VAL A 20 6.00 -0.31 -36.12
CA VAL A 20 4.59 -0.69 -36.16
C VAL A 20 3.75 0.21 -35.25
N ILE A 21 4.25 0.57 -34.07
CA ILE A 21 3.54 1.48 -33.17
C ILE A 21 3.48 2.88 -33.78
N GLU A 22 4.59 3.39 -34.30
CA GLU A 22 4.66 4.72 -34.91
C GLU A 22 3.73 4.85 -36.13
N ALA A 23 3.67 3.81 -36.98
CA ALA A 23 2.73 3.75 -38.09
C ALA A 23 1.26 3.78 -37.61
N GLN A 24 0.93 3.04 -36.54
CA GLN A 24 -0.40 3.13 -35.92
C GLN A 24 -0.68 4.55 -35.42
N LEU A 25 0.25 5.19 -34.71
CA LEU A 25 0.05 6.56 -34.24
C LEU A 25 -0.10 7.57 -35.39
N ALA A 26 0.52 7.30 -36.55
CA ALA A 26 0.38 8.10 -37.76
C ALA A 26 -0.94 7.87 -38.54
N GLY A 27 -1.77 6.90 -38.13
CA GLY A 27 -3.10 6.67 -38.71
C GLY A 27 -3.30 5.31 -39.39
N GLU A 28 -2.26 4.48 -39.50
CA GLU A 28 -2.37 3.16 -40.13
C GLU A 28 -3.07 2.14 -39.22
N ASN A 29 -3.84 1.22 -39.80
CA ASN A 29 -4.53 0.17 -39.05
C ASN A 29 -3.85 -1.17 -39.31
N PHE A 30 -3.68 -1.95 -38.23
CA PHE A 30 -3.04 -3.26 -38.28
C PHE A 30 -4.02 -4.36 -37.86
N THR A 31 -3.73 -5.59 -38.27
CA THR A 31 -4.30 -6.80 -37.68
C THR A 31 -3.30 -7.39 -36.68
N ARG A 32 -3.70 -8.40 -35.91
CA ARG A 32 -2.77 -9.12 -35.02
C ARG A 32 -1.56 -9.67 -35.79
N ASP A 33 -1.79 -10.24 -36.97
CA ASP A 33 -0.73 -10.83 -37.78
C ASP A 33 0.24 -9.78 -38.32
N THR A 34 -0.27 -8.63 -38.79
CA THR A 34 0.60 -7.58 -39.32
C THR A 34 1.26 -6.75 -38.22
N ALA A 35 0.69 -6.71 -37.01
CA ALA A 35 1.31 -6.05 -35.86
C ALA A 35 2.54 -6.83 -35.32
N GLY A 36 2.67 -8.12 -35.67
CA GLY A 36 3.75 -8.97 -35.23
C GLY A 36 3.68 -9.30 -33.73
N PRO A 37 4.82 -9.73 -33.13
CA PRO A 37 4.88 -10.09 -31.71
C PRO A 37 4.44 -8.94 -30.80
N LEU A 38 3.52 -9.22 -29.88
CA LEU A 38 3.05 -8.26 -28.89
C LEU A 38 4.03 -8.17 -27.72
N ARG A 39 4.04 -7.02 -27.05
CA ARG A 39 4.85 -6.79 -25.85
C ARG A 39 4.22 -7.49 -24.65
N ASP A 40 5.01 -8.38 -24.05
CA ASP A 40 4.74 -8.94 -22.74
C ASP A 40 5.16 -7.95 -21.64
N ASN A 41 4.68 -8.21 -20.42
CA ASN A 41 5.11 -7.56 -19.19
C ASN A 41 4.94 -6.04 -19.17
N VAL A 42 3.95 -5.51 -19.88
CA VAL A 42 3.63 -4.07 -19.85
C VAL A 42 3.26 -3.68 -18.44
N SER A 43 4.09 -2.86 -17.80
CA SER A 43 3.89 -2.45 -16.41
C SER A 43 3.09 -1.16 -16.26
N THR A 44 2.51 -0.93 -15.09
CA THR A 44 1.86 0.34 -14.76
C THR A 44 2.81 1.54 -14.80
N ASP A 45 4.12 1.32 -14.60
CA ASP A 45 5.14 2.36 -14.80
C ASP A 45 5.37 2.70 -16.28
N GLU A 46 5.16 1.74 -17.19
CA GLU A 46 5.17 1.99 -18.62
C GLU A 46 3.89 2.69 -19.09
N ILE A 47 2.75 2.32 -18.51
CA ILE A 47 1.45 2.96 -18.81
C ILE A 47 1.43 4.40 -18.29
N THR A 48 1.80 4.61 -17.02
CA THR A 48 1.87 5.94 -16.39
C THR A 48 3.09 5.98 -15.47
N PRO A 49 4.24 6.52 -15.94
CA PRO A 49 5.40 6.77 -15.09
C PRO A 49 5.05 7.59 -13.86
N VAL A 50 5.87 7.52 -12.80
CA VAL A 50 5.62 8.24 -11.53
C VAL A 50 5.39 9.74 -11.73
N THR A 51 6.06 10.37 -12.69
CA THR A 51 5.86 11.79 -13.02
C THR A 51 4.45 12.12 -13.50
N VAL A 52 3.74 11.15 -14.10
CA VAL A 52 2.35 11.28 -14.54
C VAL A 52 1.38 11.19 -13.35
N MET A 53 1.75 10.48 -12.27
CA MET A 53 0.92 10.35 -11.06
C MET A 53 0.73 11.67 -10.28
N LEU A 54 1.41 12.74 -10.71
CA LEU A 54 1.17 14.10 -10.24
C LEU A 54 -0.11 14.73 -10.85
N THR A 55 -0.81 13.97 -11.69
CA THR A 55 -2.12 14.29 -12.28
C THR A 55 -3.15 13.28 -11.78
N TYR A 56 -4.35 13.75 -11.45
CA TYR A 56 -5.37 12.93 -10.78
C TYR A 56 -6.75 12.91 -11.47
N ASP A 57 -6.90 13.67 -12.57
CA ASP A 57 -8.17 13.86 -13.29
C ASP A 57 -8.05 13.46 -14.77
N GLU A 58 -9.04 13.82 -15.59
CA GLU A 58 -9.09 13.54 -17.04
C GLU A 58 -7.85 13.98 -17.84
N ARG A 59 -7.02 14.89 -17.30
CA ARG A 59 -5.72 15.22 -17.91
C ARG A 59 -4.80 14.00 -18.01
N LEU A 60 -5.01 12.96 -17.21
CA LEU A 60 -4.33 11.66 -17.33
C LEU A 60 -4.47 11.05 -18.74
N GLY A 61 -5.56 11.34 -19.45
CA GLY A 61 -5.77 10.89 -20.84
C GLY A 61 -4.72 11.39 -21.85
N GLN A 62 -3.86 12.33 -21.45
CA GLN A 62 -2.75 12.80 -22.27
C GLN A 62 -1.52 11.89 -22.18
N TYR A 63 -1.47 10.92 -21.26
CA TYR A 63 -0.24 10.22 -20.90
C TYR A 63 -0.26 8.68 -20.93
N PRO A 64 -1.29 7.94 -21.39
CA PRO A 64 -1.18 6.48 -21.40
C PRO A 64 -0.03 6.02 -22.31
N TYR A 65 0.75 5.08 -21.78
CA TYR A 65 1.90 4.41 -22.42
C TYR A 65 3.12 5.31 -22.71
N VAL A 66 3.25 6.50 -22.09
CA VAL A 66 4.42 7.36 -22.32
C VAL A 66 5.74 6.79 -21.81
N GLY A 67 5.69 5.76 -20.95
CA GLY A 67 6.85 4.98 -20.51
C GLY A 67 7.04 3.68 -21.27
N PHE A 68 6.17 3.34 -22.23
CA PHE A 68 6.18 2.07 -22.94
C PHE A 68 7.40 1.96 -23.86
N LYS A 69 8.17 0.87 -23.70
CA LYS A 69 9.38 0.61 -24.50
C LYS A 69 9.16 -0.49 -25.55
N ALA A 70 9.46 -0.19 -26.80
CA ALA A 70 9.60 -1.19 -27.87
C ALA A 70 11.06 -1.18 -28.37
N GLY A 71 11.80 -2.25 -28.06
CA GLY A 71 13.26 -2.22 -28.12
C GLY A 71 13.83 -1.10 -27.25
N GLU A 72 14.75 -0.31 -27.81
CA GLU A 72 15.38 0.84 -27.14
C GLU A 72 14.60 2.16 -27.30
N ARG A 73 13.40 2.13 -27.88
CA ARG A 73 12.61 3.32 -28.19
C ARG A 73 11.39 3.46 -27.29
N LEU A 74 10.96 4.71 -27.08
CA LEU A 74 9.70 5.10 -26.43
C LEU A 74 8.75 5.67 -27.50
N PRO A 75 8.05 4.83 -28.29
CA PRO A 75 7.34 5.28 -29.48
C PRO A 75 6.03 6.05 -29.18
N ILE A 76 5.49 5.97 -27.96
CA ILE A 76 4.20 6.59 -27.60
C ILE A 76 4.44 7.87 -26.82
N GLY A 77 4.10 9.01 -27.42
CA GLY A 77 4.23 10.33 -26.81
C GLY A 77 2.96 10.83 -26.12
N ARG A 78 3.06 12.02 -25.53
CA ARG A 78 1.91 12.74 -24.97
C ARG A 78 0.81 12.92 -26.02
N ASN A 79 -0.45 12.74 -25.62
CA ASN A 79 -1.67 12.76 -26.42
C ASN A 79 -1.79 11.71 -27.54
N ALA A 80 -0.75 10.94 -27.84
CA ALA A 80 -0.71 10.08 -29.02
C ALA A 80 -1.86 9.05 -29.06
N VAL A 81 -2.21 8.46 -27.92
CA VAL A 81 -3.33 7.50 -27.82
C VAL A 81 -4.68 8.19 -28.03
N LYS A 82 -4.85 9.36 -27.43
CA LYS A 82 -6.09 10.14 -27.50
C LYS A 82 -6.33 10.68 -28.92
N ASP A 83 -5.31 11.31 -29.49
CA ASP A 83 -5.36 11.91 -30.83
C ASP A 83 -5.46 10.84 -31.91
N GLY A 84 -4.89 9.65 -31.66
CA GLY A 84 -5.01 8.50 -32.54
C GLY A 84 -6.41 7.88 -32.59
N GLY A 85 -7.35 8.31 -31.73
CA GLY A 85 -8.73 7.80 -31.71
C GLY A 85 -8.83 6.32 -31.33
N PHE A 86 -7.89 5.84 -30.51
CA PHE A 86 -7.86 4.46 -30.08
C PHE A 86 -8.91 4.18 -29.01
N ARG A 87 -9.54 3.01 -29.13
CA ARG A 87 -10.64 2.56 -28.28
C ARG A 87 -10.39 1.16 -27.71
N VAL A 88 -9.46 0.42 -28.33
CA VAL A 88 -8.98 -0.88 -27.86
C VAL A 88 -7.46 -0.85 -27.74
N THR A 89 -6.92 -1.42 -26.67
CA THR A 89 -5.49 -1.78 -26.59
C THR A 89 -5.32 -3.28 -26.64
N VAL A 90 -4.30 -3.76 -27.37
CA VAL A 90 -3.96 -5.17 -27.50
C VAL A 90 -2.51 -5.40 -27.08
N ALA A 91 -2.27 -6.36 -26.19
CA ALA A 91 -0.96 -6.64 -25.60
C ALA A 91 -0.69 -8.14 -25.42
N GLY A 92 0.54 -8.49 -25.05
CA GLY A 92 0.96 -9.86 -24.77
C GLY A 92 0.57 -10.33 -23.36
N LYS A 93 1.45 -11.10 -22.73
CA LYS A 93 1.25 -11.68 -21.39
C LYS A 93 1.53 -10.67 -20.28
N ARG A 94 0.94 -10.90 -19.10
CA ARG A 94 1.21 -10.17 -17.85
C ARG A 94 1.04 -8.66 -17.98
N TYR A 95 -0.08 -8.25 -18.54
CA TYR A 95 -0.41 -6.85 -18.75
C TYR A 95 -0.87 -6.18 -17.44
N GLY A 96 -0.37 -4.97 -17.17
CA GLY A 96 -0.69 -4.19 -15.97
C GLY A 96 0.14 -4.57 -14.74
N LYS A 97 1.37 -5.07 -14.91
CA LYS A 97 2.23 -5.50 -13.79
C LYS A 97 2.75 -4.32 -12.97
N GLY A 98 3.06 -4.57 -11.70
CA GLY A 98 3.71 -3.61 -10.83
C GLY A 98 2.76 -2.96 -9.83
N SER A 99 2.84 -1.64 -9.70
CA SER A 99 2.13 -0.86 -8.69
C SER A 99 0.60 -0.93 -8.86
N SER A 100 -0.14 -0.94 -7.76
CA SER A 100 -1.62 -0.93 -7.72
C SER A 100 -2.27 0.39 -8.20
N ARG A 101 -1.50 1.29 -8.84
CA ARG A 101 -1.94 2.65 -9.18
C ARG A 101 -3.12 2.63 -10.16
N GLU A 102 -4.25 3.19 -9.72
CA GLU A 102 -5.44 3.33 -10.56
C GLU A 102 -5.30 4.44 -11.62
N SER A 103 -4.28 5.29 -11.48
CA SER A 103 -3.90 6.28 -12.50
C SER A 103 -3.68 5.67 -13.88
N SER A 104 -3.17 4.43 -13.97
CA SER A 104 -2.91 3.75 -15.25
C SER A 104 -4.20 3.44 -16.02
N PRO A 105 -5.14 2.65 -15.49
CA PRO A 105 -6.40 2.41 -16.19
C PRO A 105 -7.24 3.68 -16.33
N LEU A 106 -7.16 4.64 -15.40
CA LEU A 106 -7.81 5.94 -15.59
C LEU A 106 -7.22 6.74 -16.77
N ALA A 107 -5.90 6.72 -16.97
CA ALA A 107 -5.27 7.36 -18.13
C ALA A 107 -5.76 6.75 -19.46
N GLU A 108 -5.87 5.43 -19.52
CA GLU A 108 -6.41 4.72 -20.69
C GLU A 108 -7.88 5.07 -20.92
N LEU A 109 -8.71 5.06 -19.87
CA LEU A 109 -10.12 5.44 -19.93
C LEU A 109 -10.30 6.87 -20.43
N SER A 110 -9.54 7.81 -19.86
CA SER A 110 -9.56 9.24 -20.18
C SER A 110 -9.00 9.55 -21.57
N ALA A 111 -8.12 8.71 -22.10
CA ALA A 111 -7.65 8.80 -23.49
C ALA A 111 -8.66 8.25 -24.50
N GLY A 112 -9.61 7.43 -24.05
CA GLY A 112 -10.68 6.88 -24.89
C GLY A 112 -10.76 5.37 -24.89
N ILE A 113 -9.79 4.64 -24.35
CA ILE A 113 -9.81 3.17 -24.31
C ILE A 113 -11.03 2.67 -23.53
N ARG A 114 -11.70 1.65 -24.07
CA ARG A 114 -12.87 0.99 -23.46
C ARG A 114 -12.72 -0.53 -23.36
N LEU A 115 -11.80 -1.12 -24.14
CA LEU A 115 -11.51 -2.54 -24.13
C LEU A 115 -10.01 -2.76 -24.14
N ILE A 116 -9.54 -3.69 -23.33
CA ILE A 116 -8.17 -4.17 -23.36
C ILE A 116 -8.18 -5.68 -23.60
N VAL A 117 -7.39 -6.11 -24.57
CA VAL A 117 -7.23 -7.52 -24.97
C VAL A 117 -5.79 -7.91 -24.72
N ALA A 118 -5.54 -8.88 -23.85
CA ALA A 118 -4.19 -9.32 -23.52
C ALA A 118 -4.15 -10.83 -23.29
N GLU A 119 -3.00 -11.47 -23.45
CA GLU A 119 -2.89 -12.91 -23.20
C GLU A 119 -3.07 -13.26 -21.71
N SER A 120 -2.75 -12.33 -20.81
CA SER A 120 -3.04 -12.42 -19.38
C SER A 120 -2.96 -11.05 -18.71
N PHE A 121 -3.70 -10.88 -17.61
CA PHE A 121 -3.75 -9.65 -16.81
C PHE A 121 -3.22 -9.88 -15.40
N GLU A 122 -2.63 -8.84 -14.84
CA GLU A 122 -2.30 -8.79 -13.42
C GLU A 122 -3.56 -8.39 -12.63
N ARG A 123 -3.83 -9.14 -11.54
CA ARG A 123 -5.14 -9.15 -10.85
C ARG A 123 -5.64 -7.77 -10.43
N ILE A 124 -4.76 -6.95 -9.83
CA ILE A 124 -5.12 -5.64 -9.30
C ILE A 124 -5.44 -4.65 -10.44
N TYR A 125 -4.64 -4.67 -11.49
CA TYR A 125 -4.89 -3.84 -12.66
C TYR A 125 -6.25 -4.19 -13.30
N GLN A 126 -6.53 -5.49 -13.45
CA GLN A 126 -7.81 -5.95 -13.99
C GLN A 126 -9.00 -5.53 -13.12
N GLN A 127 -8.86 -5.61 -11.79
CA GLN A 127 -9.86 -5.14 -10.84
C GLN A 127 -10.11 -3.62 -10.95
N ASN A 128 -9.05 -2.83 -11.13
CA ASN A 128 -9.18 -1.39 -11.36
C ASN A 128 -9.90 -1.09 -12.69
N CYS A 129 -9.62 -1.84 -13.76
CA CYS A 129 -10.39 -1.75 -15.01
C CYS A 129 -11.89 -2.01 -14.78
N ASP A 130 -12.22 -3.06 -14.03
CA ASP A 130 -13.63 -3.38 -13.69
C ASP A 130 -14.29 -2.25 -12.89
N ASN A 131 -13.54 -1.66 -11.94
CA ASN A 131 -14.02 -0.58 -11.09
C ASN A 131 -14.33 0.69 -11.89
N ILE A 132 -13.50 1.05 -12.88
CA ILE A 132 -13.69 2.27 -13.68
C ILE A 132 -14.51 2.06 -14.96
N GLY A 133 -14.80 0.81 -15.31
CA GLY A 133 -15.63 0.45 -16.47
C GLY A 133 -14.86 0.22 -17.79
N ILE A 134 -13.59 -0.17 -17.73
CA ILE A 134 -12.86 -0.72 -18.89
C ILE A 134 -13.10 -2.23 -18.94
N LEU A 135 -13.54 -2.74 -20.10
CA LEU A 135 -13.66 -4.18 -20.32
C LEU A 135 -12.29 -4.82 -20.55
N THR A 136 -12.10 -6.02 -20.02
CA THR A 136 -10.88 -6.81 -20.25
C THR A 136 -11.26 -8.20 -20.77
N THR A 137 -10.47 -8.76 -21.67
CA THR A 137 -10.64 -10.15 -22.13
C THR A 137 -9.31 -10.76 -22.55
N THR A 138 -9.15 -12.06 -22.28
CA THR A 138 -8.05 -12.87 -22.81
C THR A 138 -8.42 -13.63 -24.08
N ASP A 139 -9.67 -13.54 -24.51
CA ASP A 139 -10.18 -14.18 -25.72
C ASP A 139 -10.05 -13.25 -26.92
N PHE A 140 -9.00 -13.44 -27.72
CA PHE A 140 -8.74 -12.64 -28.91
C PHE A 140 -9.83 -12.79 -29.99
N SER A 141 -10.60 -13.89 -29.99
CA SER A 141 -11.70 -14.06 -30.94
C SER A 141 -12.84 -13.06 -30.72
N VAL A 142 -12.93 -12.48 -29.52
CA VAL A 142 -13.85 -11.37 -29.23
C VAL A 142 -13.44 -10.13 -30.04
N LEU A 143 -12.15 -9.83 -30.10
CA LEU A 143 -11.63 -8.70 -30.88
C LEU A 143 -11.87 -8.90 -32.38
N ASP A 144 -11.61 -10.10 -32.91
CA ASP A 144 -11.81 -10.41 -34.32
C ASP A 144 -13.27 -10.21 -34.75
N ARG A 145 -14.21 -10.64 -33.89
CA ARG A 145 -15.66 -10.44 -34.11
C ARG A 145 -16.06 -8.97 -34.05
N LEU A 146 -15.55 -8.23 -33.06
CA LEU A 146 -15.80 -6.80 -32.93
C LEU A 146 -15.29 -6.02 -34.15
N LEU A 147 -14.10 -6.36 -34.66
CA LEU A 147 -13.52 -5.79 -35.89
C LEU A 147 -14.33 -6.13 -37.14
N ALA A 148 -14.96 -7.31 -37.18
CA ALA A 148 -15.89 -7.70 -38.23
C ALA A 148 -17.28 -7.02 -38.11
N GLY A 149 -17.47 -6.11 -37.15
CA GLY A 149 -18.74 -5.41 -36.92
C GLY A 149 -19.80 -6.25 -36.21
N VAL A 150 -19.42 -7.41 -35.67
CA VAL A 150 -20.32 -8.28 -34.90
C VAL A 150 -20.46 -7.73 -33.50
N ALA A 151 -21.71 -7.58 -33.05
CA ALA A 151 -21.99 -7.21 -31.66
C ALA A 151 -21.74 -8.41 -30.75
N VAL A 152 -20.93 -8.23 -29.71
CA VAL A 152 -20.57 -9.30 -28.77
C VAL A 152 -21.35 -9.12 -27.46
N PRO A 153 -22.03 -10.17 -26.94
CA PRO A 153 -22.71 -10.10 -25.66
C PRO A 153 -21.75 -9.76 -24.51
N ILE A 154 -22.21 -8.94 -23.55
CA ILE A 154 -21.39 -8.55 -22.39
C ILE A 154 -20.90 -9.76 -21.58
N ASP A 155 -21.69 -10.83 -21.54
CA ASP A 155 -21.37 -12.07 -20.81
C ASP A 155 -20.04 -12.71 -21.22
N GLU A 156 -19.56 -12.44 -22.45
CA GLU A 156 -18.26 -12.94 -22.89
C GLU A 156 -17.09 -12.30 -22.14
N PHE A 157 -17.26 -11.09 -21.61
CA PHE A 157 -16.27 -10.36 -20.80
C PHE A 157 -16.36 -10.69 -19.30
N LEU A 158 -17.38 -11.45 -18.90
CA LEU A 158 -17.68 -11.76 -17.49
C LEU A 158 -17.10 -13.10 -17.03
N LYS A 159 -16.54 -13.88 -17.96
CA LYS A 159 -15.96 -15.20 -17.67
C LYS A 159 -14.88 -15.09 -16.59
N GLY A 160 -14.97 -15.95 -15.57
CA GLY A 160 -14.02 -15.97 -14.45
C GLY A 160 -14.24 -14.88 -13.39
N ARG A 161 -15.31 -14.08 -13.49
CA ARG A 161 -15.66 -13.05 -12.51
C ARG A 161 -16.74 -13.54 -11.55
N ASP A 162 -16.62 -13.20 -10.26
CA ASP A 162 -17.66 -13.47 -9.27
C ASP A 162 -18.94 -12.66 -9.53
N SER A 163 -20.06 -13.07 -8.95
CA SER A 163 -21.39 -12.48 -9.20
C SER A 163 -21.42 -10.96 -8.97
N LEU A 164 -20.76 -10.47 -7.90
CA LEU A 164 -20.72 -9.03 -7.62
C LEU A 164 -19.90 -8.28 -8.68
N THR A 165 -18.73 -8.79 -9.04
CA THR A 165 -17.93 -8.21 -10.14
C THR A 165 -18.73 -8.13 -11.43
N GLN A 166 -19.49 -9.17 -11.76
CA GLN A 166 -20.31 -9.17 -12.97
C GLN A 166 -21.36 -8.05 -12.96
N GLN A 167 -22.01 -7.80 -11.83
CA GLN A 167 -22.98 -6.71 -11.69
C GLN A 167 -22.31 -5.33 -11.81
N ILE A 168 -21.11 -5.18 -11.25
CA ILE A 168 -20.30 -3.96 -11.36
C ILE A 168 -19.94 -3.69 -12.82
N ILE A 169 -19.43 -4.69 -13.54
CA ILE A 169 -19.07 -4.57 -14.96
C ILE A 169 -20.32 -4.24 -15.80
N ARG A 170 -21.44 -4.93 -15.59
CA ARG A 170 -22.72 -4.64 -16.29
C ARG A 170 -23.22 -3.22 -16.05
N SER A 171 -22.95 -2.66 -14.87
CA SER A 171 -23.29 -1.26 -14.54
C SER A 171 -22.37 -0.25 -15.23
N GLY A 172 -21.22 -0.68 -15.75
CA GLY A 172 -20.21 0.17 -16.37
C GLY A 172 -19.18 0.71 -15.36
N GLY A 173 -18.97 0.00 -14.24
CA GLY A 173 -18.04 0.39 -13.19
C GLY A 173 -18.70 0.46 -11.81
N LEU A 174 -17.86 0.53 -10.77
CA LEU A 174 -18.27 0.48 -9.36
C LEU A 174 -19.15 1.69 -9.01
N LEU A 175 -18.72 2.91 -9.31
CA LEU A 175 -19.52 4.10 -8.98
C LEU A 175 -20.84 4.13 -9.77
N ALA A 176 -20.86 3.58 -10.99
CA ALA A 176 -22.08 3.46 -11.77
C ALA A 176 -23.06 2.46 -11.15
N TYR A 177 -22.57 1.32 -10.67
CA TYR A 177 -23.35 0.35 -9.88
C TYR A 177 -23.95 1.01 -8.63
N SER A 178 -23.12 1.76 -7.89
CA SER A 178 -23.50 2.35 -6.62
C SER A 178 -24.53 3.46 -6.70
N ARG A 179 -24.74 4.06 -7.87
CA ARG A 179 -25.83 5.02 -8.08
C ARG A 179 -27.22 4.39 -8.02
N PHE A 180 -27.33 3.09 -8.29
CA PHE A 180 -28.61 2.38 -8.37
C PHE A 180 -28.81 1.37 -7.25
N ALA A 181 -27.72 0.88 -6.65
CA ALA A 181 -27.78 0.03 -5.48
C ALA A 181 -28.33 0.78 -4.25
N GLN A 182 -28.88 0.03 -3.30
CA GLN A 182 -29.33 0.56 -2.03
C GLN A 182 -28.18 0.50 -1.01
N TRP A 183 -27.99 1.59 -0.26
CA TRP A 183 -26.93 1.70 0.73
C TRP A 183 -27.54 2.06 2.09
N PRO A 184 -28.05 1.08 2.84
CA PRO A 184 -28.58 1.32 4.17
C PRO A 184 -27.46 1.81 5.09
N ALA A 185 -27.79 2.68 6.04
CA ALA A 185 -26.82 3.13 7.03
C ALA A 185 -26.13 1.91 7.68
N PRO A 186 -24.79 1.80 7.60
CA PRO A 186 -24.03 0.83 8.37
C PRO A 186 -24.41 0.93 9.85
N GLY A 187 -24.89 -0.16 10.46
CA GLY A 187 -25.25 -0.11 11.89
C GLY A 187 -26.39 -1.01 12.39
N ALA A 188 -26.76 -2.10 11.69
CA ALA A 188 -27.88 -2.96 12.13
C ALA A 188 -27.56 -4.46 12.22
N ARG A 189 -26.28 -4.85 12.37
CA ARG A 189 -25.89 -6.21 12.81
C ARG A 189 -25.03 -6.20 14.08
N ALA A 190 -25.11 -5.12 14.86
CA ALA A 190 -24.62 -5.12 16.23
C ALA A 190 -25.49 -6.08 17.07
N SER A 191 -24.85 -7.07 17.68
CA SER A 191 -25.36 -8.10 18.62
C SER A 191 -25.93 -9.43 18.08
N ASP A 192 -26.42 -9.54 16.84
CA ASP A 192 -27.09 -10.77 16.35
C ASP A 192 -26.31 -11.52 15.23
N ALA A 193 -24.98 -11.41 15.18
CA ALA A 193 -24.21 -12.26 14.25
C ALA A 193 -24.41 -13.74 14.64
N PRO A 194 -24.85 -14.65 13.75
CA PRO A 194 -25.36 -15.99 14.10
C PRO A 194 -24.40 -17.00 14.77
N ASN A 195 -23.21 -16.59 15.22
CA ASN A 195 -22.10 -17.48 15.51
C ASN A 195 -21.97 -17.95 16.97
N GLU A 196 -23.00 -17.78 17.80
CA GLU A 196 -23.07 -18.41 19.14
C GLU A 196 -24.11 -19.55 19.22
N ALA A 197 -24.75 -19.90 18.09
CA ALA A 197 -25.64 -21.06 18.04
C ALA A 197 -24.82 -22.38 18.07
N PRO A 198 -25.20 -23.38 18.88
CA PRO A 198 -24.55 -24.69 18.86
C PRO A 198 -24.57 -25.30 17.45
N GLY A 199 -23.39 -25.54 16.87
CA GLY A 199 -23.25 -26.12 15.52
C GLY A 199 -22.90 -25.13 14.39
N ALA A 200 -22.66 -23.85 14.68
CA ALA A 200 -22.10 -22.91 13.69
C ALA A 200 -20.65 -23.29 13.33
N GLU A 201 -20.26 -23.09 12.06
CA GLU A 201 -18.90 -23.35 11.60
C GLU A 201 -17.89 -22.43 12.33
N PRO A 202 -16.75 -22.97 12.82
CA PRO A 202 -15.68 -22.18 13.41
C PRO A 202 -15.08 -21.16 12.43
N LYS A 203 -14.91 -19.92 12.87
CA LYS A 203 -14.44 -18.80 12.04
C LYS A 203 -13.19 -18.14 12.58
N THR A 204 -12.35 -17.66 11.66
CA THR A 204 -11.23 -16.76 12.00
C THR A 204 -11.75 -15.39 12.45
N LEU A 205 -10.90 -14.60 13.10
CA LEU A 205 -11.23 -13.23 13.51
C LEU A 205 -11.69 -12.39 12.31
N VAL A 206 -11.01 -12.49 11.16
CA VAL A 206 -11.38 -11.73 9.96
C VAL A 206 -12.75 -12.14 9.42
N GLU A 207 -13.07 -13.44 9.41
CA GLU A 207 -14.40 -13.91 8.99
C GLU A 207 -15.49 -13.37 9.92
N LYS A 208 -15.25 -13.36 11.23
CA LYS A 208 -16.17 -12.78 12.22
C LYS A 208 -16.36 -11.27 12.06
N ILE A 209 -15.30 -10.54 11.69
CA ILE A 209 -15.37 -9.10 11.39
C ILE A 209 -16.18 -8.89 10.10
N ILE A 210 -15.88 -9.64 9.03
CA ILE A 210 -16.61 -9.54 7.75
C ILE A 210 -18.10 -9.77 7.98
N ASP A 211 -18.49 -10.84 8.67
CA ASP A 211 -19.90 -11.19 8.91
C ASP A 211 -20.68 -10.08 9.63
N ARG A 212 -20.04 -9.40 10.58
CA ARG A 212 -20.61 -8.27 11.34
C ARG A 212 -20.76 -7.01 10.48
N HIS A 213 -19.95 -6.87 9.45
CA HIS A 213 -19.93 -5.70 8.57
C HIS A 213 -20.57 -5.95 7.20
N LEU A 214 -21.05 -7.17 6.91
CA LEU A 214 -21.69 -7.49 5.64
C LEU A 214 -22.84 -6.52 5.34
N HIS A 215 -22.89 -6.09 4.08
CA HIS A 215 -24.03 -5.35 3.56
C HIS A 215 -25.34 -6.10 3.90
N PRO A 216 -26.39 -5.43 4.43
CA PRO A 216 -27.60 -6.11 4.89
C PRO A 216 -28.33 -6.96 3.83
N GLY A 217 -28.14 -6.63 2.55
CA GLY A 217 -28.62 -7.43 1.41
C GLY A 217 -27.85 -8.72 1.15
N THR A 218 -26.77 -8.98 1.89
CA THR A 218 -25.94 -10.18 1.80
C THR A 218 -26.23 -11.10 2.99
N ALA A 219 -26.88 -12.24 2.72
CA ALA A 219 -27.29 -13.18 3.76
C ALA A 219 -26.09 -13.80 4.49
N SER A 220 -25.15 -14.33 3.70
CA SER A 220 -23.89 -14.96 4.16
C SER A 220 -22.81 -14.73 3.12
N ALA A 221 -21.55 -14.95 3.51
CA ALA A 221 -20.41 -14.90 2.59
C ALA A 221 -19.47 -16.08 2.87
N GLN A 222 -18.87 -16.60 1.81
CA GLN A 222 -17.85 -17.65 1.87
C GLN A 222 -16.53 -17.13 1.31
N ARG A 223 -15.43 -17.83 1.63
CA ARG A 223 -14.10 -17.53 1.07
C ARG A 223 -14.16 -17.48 -0.45
N GLY A 224 -13.61 -16.42 -1.03
CA GLY A 224 -13.62 -16.17 -2.46
C GLY A 224 -14.81 -15.35 -2.96
N ASP A 225 -15.88 -15.17 -2.17
CA ASP A 225 -17.01 -14.33 -2.56
C ASP A 225 -16.61 -12.84 -2.62
N GLY A 226 -17.12 -12.13 -3.63
CA GLY A 226 -17.11 -10.68 -3.67
C GLY A 226 -18.28 -10.11 -2.89
N VAL A 227 -18.00 -9.33 -1.84
CA VAL A 227 -19.01 -8.73 -0.96
C VAL A 227 -18.77 -7.23 -0.78
N PHE A 228 -19.80 -6.53 -0.32
CA PHE A 228 -19.66 -5.21 0.28
C PHE A 228 -19.67 -5.36 1.80
N ILE A 229 -18.71 -4.71 2.45
CA ILE A 229 -18.66 -4.57 3.90
C ILE A 229 -18.69 -3.10 4.28
N ALA A 230 -19.40 -2.78 5.36
CA ALA A 230 -19.35 -1.47 5.98
C ALA A 230 -17.92 -1.16 6.44
N ALA A 231 -17.45 0.04 6.17
CA ALA A 231 -16.16 0.52 6.66
C ALA A 231 -16.37 1.57 7.75
N ASP A 232 -15.86 1.33 8.96
CA ASP A 232 -15.89 2.29 10.06
C ASP A 232 -15.05 3.52 9.76
N TRP A 233 -13.89 3.33 9.13
CA TRP A 233 -12.95 4.39 8.80
C TRP A 233 -12.53 4.31 7.34
N ARG A 234 -12.59 5.46 6.65
CA ARG A 234 -12.28 5.56 5.22
C ARG A 234 -11.35 6.73 5.02
N PHE A 235 -10.12 6.48 4.58
CA PHE A 235 -9.15 7.56 4.44
C PHE A 235 -8.48 7.62 3.08
N SER A 236 -7.97 8.79 2.76
CA SER A 236 -7.07 8.99 1.62
C SER A 236 -5.91 9.86 2.05
N HIS A 237 -4.84 9.83 1.27
CA HIS A 237 -3.74 10.76 1.42
C HIS A 237 -3.57 11.61 0.16
N ASP A 238 -2.82 12.68 0.32
CA ASP A 238 -2.59 13.79 -0.61
C ASP A 238 -2.20 13.42 -2.06
N TYR A 239 -1.69 12.21 -2.32
CA TYR A 239 -1.54 11.67 -3.68
C TYR A 239 -2.87 11.34 -4.37
N PHE A 240 -3.84 10.79 -3.62
CA PHE A 240 -5.06 10.20 -4.16
C PHE A 240 -6.33 10.92 -3.74
N THR A 241 -6.31 11.80 -2.72
CA THR A 241 -7.50 12.56 -2.29
C THR A 241 -8.16 13.28 -3.47
N GLY A 242 -7.37 13.97 -4.30
CA GLY A 242 -7.87 14.64 -5.50
C GLY A 242 -8.51 13.67 -6.51
N MET A 243 -7.91 12.50 -6.73
CA MET A 243 -8.43 11.47 -7.63
C MET A 243 -9.76 10.91 -7.13
N CYS A 244 -9.82 10.55 -5.85
CA CYS A 244 -11.04 10.05 -5.22
C CYS A 244 -12.17 11.08 -5.35
N ALA A 245 -11.89 12.34 -5.02
CA ALA A 245 -12.85 13.42 -5.15
C ALA A 245 -13.29 13.64 -6.60
N HIS A 246 -12.36 13.60 -7.56
CA HIS A 246 -12.67 13.73 -8.98
C HIS A 246 -13.62 12.63 -9.48
N LEU A 247 -13.29 11.36 -9.20
CA LEU A 247 -14.10 10.21 -9.58
C LEU A 247 -15.49 10.25 -8.92
N MET A 248 -15.53 10.58 -7.63
CA MET A 248 -16.78 10.78 -6.88
C MET A 248 -17.66 11.87 -7.51
N HIS A 249 -17.10 13.06 -7.77
CA HIS A 249 -17.85 14.17 -8.37
C HIS A 249 -18.34 13.84 -9.78
N ARG A 250 -17.55 13.11 -10.57
CA ARG A 250 -17.95 12.66 -11.91
C ARG A 250 -19.17 11.74 -11.84
N ALA A 251 -19.28 10.90 -10.81
CA ALA A 251 -20.39 9.97 -10.65
C ALA A 251 -21.63 10.59 -9.98
N PHE A 252 -21.44 11.42 -8.95
CA PHE A 252 -22.52 11.88 -8.07
C PHE A 252 -22.78 13.40 -8.11
N GLY A 253 -22.00 14.16 -8.89
CA GLY A 253 -22.06 15.62 -8.93
C GLY A 253 -21.24 16.28 -7.82
N LYS A 254 -21.18 17.62 -7.84
CA LYS A 254 -20.53 18.44 -6.81
C LYS A 254 -21.53 19.47 -6.26
N PRO A 255 -21.84 19.47 -4.95
CA PRO A 255 -21.35 18.53 -3.94
C PRO A 255 -21.92 17.12 -4.12
N ALA A 256 -21.10 16.11 -3.84
CA ALA A 256 -21.53 14.72 -3.73
C ALA A 256 -22.08 14.45 -2.32
N PRO A 257 -23.04 13.54 -2.14
CA PRO A 257 -23.47 13.12 -0.81
C PRO A 257 -22.37 12.28 -0.15
N LEU A 258 -22.01 12.61 1.09
CA LEU A 258 -21.08 11.81 1.90
C LEU A 258 -21.84 11.03 2.97
N HIS A 259 -21.40 9.80 3.22
CA HIS A 259 -21.86 8.97 4.32
C HIS A 259 -20.91 9.12 5.53
N ALA A 260 -21.46 9.50 6.70
CA ALA A 260 -20.73 9.71 7.95
C ALA A 260 -19.39 10.46 7.72
N PRO A 261 -19.43 11.73 7.28
CA PRO A 261 -18.22 12.44 6.85
C PRO A 261 -17.18 12.62 7.97
N ASP A 262 -17.59 12.59 9.23
CA ASP A 262 -16.72 12.57 10.41
C ASP A 262 -15.94 11.25 10.58
N HIS A 263 -16.27 10.22 9.82
CA HIS A 263 -15.54 8.96 9.69
C HIS A 263 -14.71 8.88 8.38
N ILE A 264 -14.61 10.00 7.65
CA ILE A 264 -13.74 10.16 6.49
C ILE A 264 -12.56 11.04 6.88
N ILE A 265 -11.34 10.61 6.55
CA ILE A 265 -10.10 11.31 6.92
C ILE A 265 -9.23 11.57 5.69
N ALA A 266 -8.76 12.80 5.53
CA ALA A 266 -7.78 13.18 4.52
C ALA A 266 -6.42 13.48 5.17
N PHE A 267 -5.36 12.80 4.76
CA PHE A 267 -4.00 12.97 5.30
C PHE A 267 -3.08 13.71 4.32
N GLN A 268 -2.35 14.69 4.82
CA GLN A 268 -1.32 15.43 4.09
C GLN A 268 0.08 15.05 4.60
N ASP A 269 0.53 13.85 4.29
CA ASP A 269 1.77 13.27 4.84
C ASP A 269 2.79 12.82 3.78
N HIS A 270 2.40 12.54 2.53
CA HIS A 270 3.35 11.98 1.56
C HIS A 270 4.16 13.04 0.83
N LEU A 271 3.56 14.21 0.57
CA LEU A 271 4.15 15.23 -0.30
C LEU A 271 4.63 16.47 0.46
N VAL A 272 4.38 16.53 1.77
CA VAL A 272 4.74 17.68 2.62
C VAL A 272 6.26 17.94 2.69
N LEU A 273 7.07 16.90 2.49
CA LEU A 273 8.54 16.98 2.47
C LEU A 273 9.13 17.08 1.06
N ALA A 274 8.29 17.15 0.01
CA ALA A 274 8.76 17.22 -1.39
C ALA A 274 9.72 18.39 -1.67
N PRO A 275 9.54 19.61 -1.09
CA PRO A 275 10.50 20.70 -1.27
C PRO A 275 11.91 20.41 -0.73
N GLN A 276 12.04 19.44 0.17
CA GLN A 276 13.32 18.99 0.73
C GLN A 276 13.87 17.75 -0.01
N SER A 277 13.16 17.26 -1.03
CA SER A 277 13.52 16.06 -1.78
C SER A 277 14.40 16.38 -2.97
N ILE A 278 15.59 15.78 -3.05
CA ILE A 278 16.52 15.94 -4.18
C ILE A 278 15.86 15.65 -5.54
N PRO A 279 15.22 14.49 -5.78
CA PRO A 279 14.63 14.20 -7.10
C PRO A 279 13.50 15.16 -7.47
N HIS A 280 12.61 15.51 -6.52
CA HIS A 280 11.48 16.40 -6.82
C HIS A 280 11.93 17.81 -7.20
N VAL A 281 12.99 18.33 -6.56
CA VAL A 281 13.55 19.64 -6.87
C VAL A 281 14.34 19.60 -8.18
N ARG A 282 15.27 18.64 -8.31
CA ARG A 282 16.14 18.51 -9.50
C ARG A 282 15.33 18.29 -10.77
N ASP A 283 14.30 17.44 -10.70
CA ASP A 283 13.53 17.01 -11.87
C ASP A 283 12.30 17.92 -12.12
N GLY A 284 12.16 19.02 -11.38
CA GLY A 284 11.11 20.03 -11.60
C GLY A 284 9.68 19.53 -11.32
N LEU A 285 9.51 18.62 -10.35
CA LEU A 285 8.24 17.95 -10.07
C LEU A 285 7.31 18.73 -9.14
N LEU A 286 7.82 19.79 -8.49
CA LEU A 286 7.05 20.59 -7.52
C LEU A 286 5.74 21.19 -8.05
N PRO A 287 5.62 21.64 -9.32
CA PRO A 287 4.32 22.09 -9.86
C PRO A 287 3.27 20.98 -9.90
N GLY A 288 3.68 19.74 -10.20
CA GLY A 288 2.79 18.59 -10.16
C GLY A 288 2.41 18.21 -8.72
N VAL A 289 3.35 18.32 -7.78
CA VAL A 289 3.05 18.17 -6.35
C VAL A 289 2.02 19.20 -5.90
N ALA A 290 2.19 20.47 -6.29
CA ALA A 290 1.23 21.52 -5.97
C ALA A 290 -0.18 21.22 -6.52
N ASN A 291 -0.29 20.64 -7.73
CA ASN A 291 -1.55 20.19 -8.30
C ASN A 291 -2.24 19.12 -7.43
N LEU A 292 -1.51 18.14 -6.92
CA LEU A 292 -2.05 17.14 -5.99
C LEU A 292 -2.50 17.79 -4.67
N MET A 293 -1.69 18.70 -4.12
CA MET A 293 -2.02 19.42 -2.87
C MET A 293 -3.26 20.29 -3.00
N GLU A 294 -3.46 20.91 -4.18
CA GLU A 294 -4.67 21.66 -4.48
C GLU A 294 -5.90 20.75 -4.48
N GLY A 295 -5.81 19.58 -5.12
CA GLY A 295 -6.89 18.58 -5.12
C GLY A 295 -7.24 18.10 -3.70
N HIS A 296 -6.23 17.79 -2.89
CA HIS A 296 -6.39 17.42 -1.48
C HIS A 296 -7.06 18.55 -0.68
N THR A 297 -6.49 19.75 -0.71
CA THR A 297 -6.99 20.92 0.04
C THR A 297 -8.40 21.32 -0.38
N SER A 298 -8.70 21.25 -1.68
CA SER A 298 -10.03 21.56 -2.21
C SER A 298 -11.10 20.61 -1.66
N PHE A 299 -10.78 19.32 -1.54
CA PHE A 299 -11.68 18.34 -0.94
C PHE A 299 -11.82 18.56 0.58
N SER A 300 -10.71 18.62 1.32
CA SER A 300 -10.72 18.73 2.79
C SER A 300 -11.38 20.03 3.29
N ARG A 301 -11.31 21.13 2.53
CA ARG A 301 -12.02 22.38 2.85
C ARG A 301 -13.46 22.42 2.34
N GLY A 302 -13.76 21.67 1.28
CA GLY A 302 -15.06 21.67 0.62
C GLY A 302 -16.09 20.74 1.26
N TYR A 303 -15.64 19.78 2.08
CA TYR A 303 -16.48 18.81 2.76
C TYR A 303 -16.19 18.79 4.26
N PRO A 304 -17.18 18.42 5.10
CA PRO A 304 -17.03 18.37 6.56
C PRO A 304 -16.32 17.08 7.00
N VAL A 305 -15.20 16.74 6.36
CA VAL A 305 -14.38 15.57 6.68
C VAL A 305 -13.30 15.93 7.70
N ARG A 306 -12.72 14.93 8.36
CA ARG A 306 -11.52 15.15 9.17
C ARG A 306 -10.31 15.32 8.24
N SER A 307 -9.34 16.13 8.67
CA SER A 307 -8.09 16.32 7.94
C SER A 307 -6.95 16.39 8.92
N HIS A 308 -5.83 15.77 8.56
CA HIS A 308 -4.53 15.96 9.21
C HIS A 308 -3.58 16.62 8.21
N GLY A 309 -3.10 17.81 8.55
CA GLY A 309 -2.43 18.71 7.62
C GLY A 309 -0.91 18.75 7.77
N ALA A 310 -0.31 19.59 6.91
CA ALA A 310 1.03 20.10 7.11
C ALA A 310 1.13 20.94 8.39
N LEU A 311 2.31 20.95 9.00
CA LEU A 311 2.63 21.77 10.17
C LEU A 311 2.84 23.24 9.78
N ASP A 312 2.45 24.14 10.69
CA ASP A 312 2.68 25.56 10.51
C ASP A 312 4.15 25.93 10.74
N GLY A 313 4.75 26.62 9.76
CA GLY A 313 6.09 27.20 9.89
C GLY A 313 7.27 26.22 9.83
N VAL A 314 7.03 24.91 9.78
CA VAL A 314 8.06 23.87 9.64
C VAL A 314 7.65 22.81 8.60
N PRO A 315 8.58 22.31 7.77
CA PRO A 315 8.27 21.22 6.83
C PRO A 315 7.97 19.93 7.59
N GLY A 316 6.77 19.37 7.39
CA GLY A 316 6.30 18.14 8.02
C GLY A 316 4.78 18.11 8.15
N SER A 317 4.22 16.98 8.56
CA SER A 317 2.80 16.79 8.84
C SER A 317 2.54 16.53 10.33
N GLU A 318 1.27 16.53 10.73
CA GLU A 318 0.84 16.06 12.05
C GLU A 318 1.26 14.60 12.33
N GLY A 319 1.35 13.79 11.27
CA GLY A 319 1.80 12.40 11.34
C GLY A 319 1.59 11.65 10.04
N ILE A 320 2.17 10.46 9.98
CA ILE A 320 1.95 9.50 8.89
C ILE A 320 0.57 8.86 9.09
N CYS A 321 -0.21 8.75 8.00
CA CYS A 321 -1.61 8.34 8.04
C CYS A 321 -1.86 7.08 8.88
N HIS A 322 -1.09 6.02 8.66
CA HIS A 322 -1.25 4.74 9.37
C HIS A 322 -0.98 4.82 10.86
N ALA A 323 0.05 5.56 11.25
CA ALA A 323 0.39 5.76 12.66
C ALA A 323 -0.73 6.56 13.35
N LEU A 324 -1.21 7.63 12.71
CA LEU A 324 -2.37 8.39 13.23
C LEU A 324 -3.64 7.54 13.31
N MET A 325 -3.89 6.66 12.33
CA MET A 325 -5.03 5.74 12.36
C MET A 325 -4.99 4.82 13.58
N ALA A 326 -3.83 4.22 13.89
CA ALA A 326 -3.67 3.37 15.07
C ALA A 326 -3.69 4.20 16.38
N GLU A 327 -3.01 5.34 16.42
CA GLU A 327 -2.87 6.18 17.61
C GLU A 327 -4.16 6.91 18.00
N GLN A 328 -5.06 7.21 17.06
CA GLN A 328 -6.18 8.12 17.33
C GLN A 328 -7.58 7.61 16.94
N TYR A 329 -7.70 6.63 16.04
CA TYR A 329 -8.99 6.31 15.42
C TYR A 329 -9.43 4.86 15.58
N ALA A 330 -8.67 3.92 15.02
CA ALA A 330 -9.08 2.53 14.89
C ALA A 330 -9.33 1.85 16.24
N LEU A 331 -10.35 1.00 16.31
CA LEU A 331 -10.67 0.18 17.48
C LEU A 331 -10.80 -1.30 17.09
N PRO A 332 -10.53 -2.23 18.03
CA PRO A 332 -10.66 -3.65 17.77
C PRO A 332 -11.99 -4.05 17.13
N GLY A 333 -11.94 -4.92 16.13
CA GLY A 333 -13.12 -5.41 15.43
C GLY A 333 -13.66 -4.52 14.32
N GLN A 334 -13.13 -3.30 14.14
CA GLN A 334 -13.55 -2.38 13.09
C GLN A 334 -12.95 -2.73 11.72
N VAL A 335 -13.59 -2.21 10.67
CA VAL A 335 -13.09 -2.21 9.29
C VAL A 335 -12.51 -0.83 8.94
N ALA A 336 -11.25 -0.79 8.52
CA ALA A 336 -10.59 0.43 8.06
C ALA A 336 -10.06 0.26 6.64
N CYS A 337 -10.35 1.19 5.74
CA CYS A 337 -9.80 1.18 4.40
C CYS A 337 -9.18 2.53 4.00
N GLY A 338 -8.11 2.45 3.23
CA GLY A 338 -7.35 3.63 2.81
C GLY A 338 -6.80 3.51 1.39
N THR A 339 -6.47 4.64 0.76
CA THR A 339 -5.82 4.65 -0.57
C THR A 339 -4.36 4.17 -0.57
N ASP A 340 -3.86 3.68 0.56
CA ASP A 340 -2.46 3.27 0.73
C ASP A 340 -2.33 1.77 1.07
N SER A 341 -1.28 1.13 0.53
CA SER A 341 -1.05 -0.30 0.70
C SER A 341 -0.72 -0.72 2.14
N HIS A 342 -0.21 0.19 2.95
CA HIS A 342 0.22 -0.06 4.33
C HIS A 342 -0.88 0.18 5.37
N THR A 343 -2.12 0.40 4.92
CA THR A 343 -3.33 0.41 5.77
C THR A 343 -3.44 -0.79 6.74
N PRO A 344 -2.96 -2.01 6.40
CA PRO A 344 -2.86 -3.13 7.35
C PRO A 344 -2.17 -2.84 8.68
N HIS A 345 -1.43 -1.74 8.83
CA HIS A 345 -0.87 -1.28 10.10
C HIS A 345 -1.86 -1.32 11.27
N SER A 346 -3.11 -0.89 11.06
CA SER A 346 -4.15 -0.91 12.11
C SER A 346 -4.62 -2.30 12.52
N GLY A 347 -4.25 -3.35 11.78
CA GLY A 347 -4.50 -4.74 12.15
C GLY A 347 -3.81 -5.18 13.44
N ALA A 348 -2.79 -4.42 13.90
CA ALA A 348 -2.17 -4.60 15.22
C ALA A 348 -3.14 -4.41 16.40
N LEU A 349 -4.25 -3.70 16.16
CA LEU A 349 -5.32 -3.48 17.13
C LEU A 349 -6.47 -4.49 16.98
N GLY A 350 -6.37 -5.50 16.09
CA GLY A 350 -7.47 -6.42 15.80
C GLY A 350 -8.50 -5.87 14.81
N CYS A 351 -8.10 -4.92 13.95
CA CYS A 351 -8.93 -4.37 12.90
C CYS A 351 -8.78 -5.17 11.60
N LEU A 352 -9.85 -5.26 10.79
CA LEU A 352 -9.72 -5.60 9.38
C LEU A 352 -9.33 -4.33 8.62
N ALA A 353 -8.03 -4.15 8.37
CA ALA A 353 -7.50 -2.94 7.74
C ALA A 353 -6.81 -3.22 6.41
N PHE A 354 -7.22 -2.62 5.30
CA PHE A 354 -6.65 -2.92 3.98
C PHE A 354 -6.65 -1.73 3.02
N GLY A 355 -5.69 -1.75 2.09
CA GLY A 355 -5.60 -0.76 1.02
C GLY A 355 -6.68 -0.98 -0.05
N ALA A 356 -7.23 0.10 -0.59
CA ALA A 356 -8.25 0.08 -1.63
C ALA A 356 -7.94 1.14 -2.71
N GLY A 357 -8.46 0.95 -3.92
CA GLY A 357 -8.28 1.89 -5.04
C GLY A 357 -8.99 3.23 -4.80
N ALA A 358 -8.65 4.25 -5.59
CA ALA A 358 -9.28 5.57 -5.51
C ALA A 358 -10.79 5.50 -5.81
N THR A 359 -11.22 4.66 -6.75
CA THR A 359 -12.64 4.42 -7.05
C THR A 359 -13.36 3.73 -5.89
N GLU A 360 -12.71 2.80 -5.21
CA GLU A 360 -13.28 2.09 -4.06
C GLU A 360 -13.41 3.00 -2.84
N ILE A 361 -12.40 3.84 -2.59
CA ILE A 361 -12.46 4.84 -1.53
C ILE A 361 -13.51 5.92 -1.85
N ALA A 362 -13.56 6.42 -3.09
CA ALA A 362 -14.63 7.32 -3.54
C ALA A 362 -16.02 6.69 -3.36
N ASN A 363 -16.18 5.40 -3.65
CA ASN A 363 -17.41 4.67 -3.40
C ASN A 363 -17.75 4.64 -1.90
N SER A 364 -16.76 4.31 -1.07
CA SER A 364 -16.95 4.20 0.37
C SER A 364 -17.33 5.54 1.02
N TRP A 365 -16.83 6.66 0.49
CA TRP A 365 -17.18 7.99 0.96
C TRP A 365 -18.66 8.32 0.77
N VAL A 366 -19.26 7.86 -0.32
CA VAL A 366 -20.66 8.11 -0.65
C VAL A 366 -21.59 7.10 0.01
N THR A 367 -21.17 5.84 0.10
CA THR A 367 -22.03 4.72 0.47
C THR A 367 -21.84 4.24 1.90
N GLY A 368 -20.66 4.43 2.49
CA GLY A 368 -20.23 3.79 3.73
C GLY A 368 -19.69 2.37 3.56
N TYR A 369 -19.70 1.81 2.34
CA TYR A 369 -19.29 0.43 2.05
C TYR A 369 -18.07 0.37 1.14
N VAL A 370 -17.22 -0.61 1.41
CA VAL A 370 -16.06 -0.96 0.58
C VAL A 370 -16.22 -2.38 0.07
N ARG A 371 -15.70 -2.63 -1.14
CA ARG A 371 -15.69 -3.96 -1.72
C ARG A 371 -14.60 -4.80 -1.05
N CYS A 372 -14.92 -6.03 -0.72
CA CYS A 372 -13.98 -7.02 -0.18
C CYS A 372 -14.20 -8.34 -0.91
N LYS A 373 -13.12 -9.01 -1.29
CA LYS A 373 -13.18 -10.44 -1.64
C LYS A 373 -12.83 -11.20 -0.38
N VAL A 374 -13.75 -12.01 0.15
CA VAL A 374 -13.54 -12.73 1.42
C VAL A 374 -12.26 -13.56 1.32
N PRO A 375 -11.20 -13.22 2.07
CA PRO A 375 -9.89 -13.83 1.90
C PRO A 375 -9.81 -15.16 2.64
N GLU A 376 -8.87 -16.01 2.25
CA GLU A 376 -8.41 -17.10 3.12
C GLU A 376 -7.36 -16.56 4.11
N THR A 377 -7.19 -17.26 5.24
CA THR A 377 -6.25 -16.87 6.30
C THR A 377 -5.07 -17.82 6.40
N LEU A 378 -3.86 -17.26 6.44
CA LEU A 378 -2.62 -17.91 6.80
C LEU A 378 -2.33 -17.62 8.27
N ARG A 379 -2.18 -18.66 9.09
CA ARG A 379 -1.80 -18.50 10.50
C ARG A 379 -0.27 -18.43 10.61
N ILE A 380 0.24 -17.40 11.27
CA ILE A 380 1.67 -17.26 11.58
C ILE A 380 1.84 -17.40 13.10
N GLU A 381 2.24 -18.59 13.56
CA GLU A 381 2.48 -18.85 14.98
C GLU A 381 3.95 -18.65 15.33
N ILE A 382 4.22 -17.68 16.20
CA ILE A 382 5.58 -17.35 16.62
C ILE A 382 5.68 -17.56 18.13
N ASP A 383 6.30 -18.68 18.51
CA ASP A 383 6.41 -19.12 19.90
C ASP A 383 7.83 -18.94 20.44
N GLY A 384 7.97 -18.95 21.77
CA GLY A 384 9.23 -18.66 22.45
C GLY A 384 9.39 -17.17 22.75
N GLN A 385 10.63 -16.69 22.80
CA GLN A 385 10.97 -15.30 23.12
C GLN A 385 11.96 -14.75 22.09
N LEU A 386 11.71 -13.54 21.59
CA LEU A 386 12.69 -12.83 20.77
C LEU A 386 13.91 -12.48 21.61
N ARG A 387 15.10 -12.65 21.03
CA ARG A 387 16.37 -12.32 21.67
C ARG A 387 16.56 -10.80 21.78
N ASP A 388 17.40 -10.37 22.71
CA ASP A 388 17.79 -8.97 22.83
C ASP A 388 18.36 -8.44 21.49
N GLY A 389 17.95 -7.23 21.10
CA GLY A 389 18.33 -6.62 19.82
C GLY A 389 17.62 -7.18 18.58
N VAL A 390 16.67 -8.11 18.75
CA VAL A 390 15.80 -8.62 17.68
C VAL A 390 14.40 -8.01 17.81
N THR A 391 13.88 -7.44 16.74
CA THR A 391 12.55 -6.78 16.73
C THR A 391 11.58 -7.46 15.76
N ALA A 392 10.32 -7.03 15.76
CA ALA A 392 9.31 -7.39 14.78
C ALA A 392 9.79 -7.16 13.33
N LYS A 393 10.68 -6.19 13.11
CA LYS A 393 11.30 -5.98 11.80
C LYS A 393 12.11 -7.21 11.37
N ASP A 394 12.89 -7.77 12.28
CA ASP A 394 13.71 -8.96 12.01
C ASP A 394 12.83 -10.19 11.75
N VAL A 395 11.71 -10.31 12.48
CA VAL A 395 10.69 -11.33 12.24
C VAL A 395 10.14 -11.24 10.81
N VAL A 396 9.74 -10.06 10.35
CA VAL A 396 9.18 -9.92 9.00
C VAL A 396 10.24 -10.13 7.91
N LEU A 397 11.47 -9.65 8.12
CA LEU A 397 12.58 -9.94 7.20
C LEU A 397 12.90 -11.44 7.15
N HIS A 398 12.76 -12.16 8.27
CA HIS A 398 12.85 -13.61 8.30
C HIS A 398 11.71 -14.27 7.50
N LEU A 399 10.46 -13.84 7.67
CA LEU A 399 9.32 -14.33 6.89
C LEU A 399 9.51 -14.09 5.38
N LEU A 400 9.92 -12.88 4.98
CA LEU A 400 10.11 -12.48 3.58
C LEU A 400 11.12 -13.36 2.84
N ARG A 401 12.12 -13.93 3.53
CA ARG A 401 13.11 -14.83 2.91
C ARG A 401 12.68 -16.30 2.86
N MET A 402 11.61 -16.69 3.56
CA MET A 402 11.14 -18.07 3.59
C MET A 402 10.56 -18.48 2.22
N GLU A 403 10.87 -19.69 1.78
CA GLU A 403 10.39 -20.21 0.49
C GLU A 403 8.86 -20.26 0.40
N ALA A 404 8.19 -20.55 1.52
CA ALA A 404 6.73 -20.55 1.62
C ALA A 404 6.10 -19.19 1.26
N ILE A 405 6.82 -18.09 1.48
CA ILE A 405 6.40 -16.74 1.11
C ILE A 405 6.90 -16.39 -0.28
N ARG A 406 8.20 -16.60 -0.57
CA ARG A 406 8.84 -16.20 -1.84
C ARG A 406 8.26 -16.90 -3.07
N SER A 407 7.74 -18.11 -2.92
CA SER A 407 7.05 -18.85 -3.99
C SER A 407 5.70 -18.22 -4.40
N GLY A 408 5.23 -17.19 -3.69
CA GLY A 408 3.97 -16.50 -3.98
C GLY A 408 2.73 -17.19 -3.42
N GLY A 409 2.90 -18.30 -2.68
CA GLY A 409 1.79 -19.05 -2.09
C GLY A 409 0.91 -18.18 -1.18
N ALA A 410 1.48 -17.20 -0.48
CA ALA A 410 0.77 -16.34 0.48
C ALA A 410 0.10 -15.08 -0.12
N ILE A 411 0.13 -14.90 -1.45
CA ILE A 411 -0.42 -13.69 -2.09
C ILE A 411 -1.93 -13.58 -1.86
N GLY A 412 -2.39 -12.40 -1.42
CA GLY A 412 -3.81 -12.08 -1.22
C GLY A 412 -4.44 -12.71 0.03
N LEU A 413 -3.64 -13.32 0.90
CA LEU A 413 -4.11 -13.90 2.15
C LEU A 413 -4.12 -12.92 3.31
N VAL A 414 -4.96 -13.18 4.31
CA VAL A 414 -4.82 -12.60 5.63
C VAL A 414 -3.64 -13.28 6.33
N PHE A 415 -2.74 -12.49 6.91
CA PHE A 415 -1.70 -12.97 7.82
C PHE A 415 -2.19 -12.75 9.25
N GLU A 416 -2.67 -13.81 9.87
CA GLU A 416 -3.12 -13.78 11.27
C GLU A 416 -1.95 -14.20 12.16
N TYR A 417 -1.38 -13.22 12.88
CA TYR A 417 -0.22 -13.45 13.74
C TYR A 417 -0.64 -13.88 15.14
N GLY A 418 0.03 -14.91 15.64
CA GLY A 418 -0.18 -15.47 16.97
C GLY A 418 1.12 -15.95 17.62
N GLY A 419 0.96 -16.72 18.69
CA GLY A 419 2.06 -17.30 19.45
C GLY A 419 2.53 -16.41 20.59
N ALA A 420 3.26 -17.03 21.51
CA ALA A 420 3.69 -16.38 22.76
C ALA A 420 4.56 -15.13 22.50
N ALA A 421 5.40 -15.13 21.46
CA ALA A 421 6.28 -14.02 21.15
C ALA A 421 5.48 -12.79 20.68
N VAL A 422 4.48 -12.97 19.80
CA VAL A 422 3.62 -11.87 19.32
C VAL A 422 2.76 -11.29 20.45
N ARG A 423 2.26 -12.14 21.36
CA ARG A 423 1.51 -11.66 22.54
C ARG A 423 2.39 -10.84 23.48
N ALA A 424 3.70 -11.11 23.53
CA ALA A 424 4.64 -10.39 24.38
C ALA A 424 5.13 -9.03 23.81
N THR A 425 4.96 -8.75 22.51
CA THR A 425 5.39 -7.48 21.91
C THR A 425 4.42 -6.32 22.21
N SER A 426 4.88 -5.08 22.00
CA SER A 426 4.01 -3.90 22.08
C SER A 426 3.09 -3.78 20.86
N ILE A 427 2.09 -2.89 20.92
CA ILE A 427 1.23 -2.62 19.77
C ILE A 427 2.03 -1.98 18.63
N ASP A 428 3.01 -1.12 18.93
CA ASP A 428 3.88 -0.53 17.90
C ASP A 428 4.65 -1.65 17.16
N GLU A 429 5.22 -2.63 17.88
CA GLU A 429 5.89 -3.77 17.25
C GLU A 429 4.92 -4.69 16.46
N ARG A 430 3.70 -4.92 16.95
CA ARG A 430 2.66 -5.62 16.18
C ARG A 430 2.30 -4.86 14.90
N ALA A 431 2.30 -3.53 14.95
CA ALA A 431 2.02 -2.69 13.78
C ALA A 431 3.12 -2.80 12.73
N THR A 432 4.38 -3.03 13.13
CA THR A 432 5.46 -3.39 12.20
C THR A 432 5.16 -4.71 11.48
N LEU A 433 4.67 -5.74 12.20
CA LEU A 433 4.28 -7.02 11.60
C LEU A 433 3.15 -6.86 10.58
N THR A 434 2.04 -6.24 10.97
CA THR A 434 0.85 -6.16 10.11
C THR A 434 1.04 -5.18 8.95
N ASN A 435 1.79 -4.09 9.14
CA ASN A 435 2.12 -3.14 8.09
C ASN A 435 2.91 -3.80 6.94
N MET A 436 3.96 -4.56 7.27
CA MET A 436 4.82 -5.20 6.27
C MET A 436 4.18 -6.42 5.57
N VAL A 437 2.94 -6.78 5.89
CA VAL A 437 2.17 -7.77 5.10
C VAL A 437 2.00 -7.32 3.65
N ALA A 438 2.01 -6.01 3.39
CA ALA A 438 2.04 -5.48 2.03
C ALA A 438 3.25 -5.99 1.23
N GLU A 439 4.42 -6.15 1.87
CA GLU A 439 5.62 -6.69 1.24
C GLU A 439 5.61 -8.22 1.15
N LEU A 440 4.90 -8.90 2.06
CA LEU A 440 4.65 -10.35 2.00
C LEU A 440 3.63 -10.74 0.90
N GLY A 441 3.04 -9.74 0.22
CA GLY A 441 2.02 -9.93 -0.81
C GLY A 441 0.63 -10.24 -0.27
N GLY A 442 0.42 -10.14 1.06
CA GLY A 442 -0.86 -10.42 1.69
C GLY A 442 -1.93 -9.36 1.42
N PHE A 443 -3.17 -9.72 1.70
CA PHE A 443 -4.31 -8.79 1.67
C PHE A 443 -4.29 -7.85 2.88
N THR A 444 -4.02 -8.40 4.07
CA THR A 444 -3.91 -7.66 5.33
C THR A 444 -3.21 -8.50 6.40
N GLY A 445 -2.69 -7.87 7.44
CA GLY A 445 -2.21 -8.52 8.65
C GLY A 445 -3.13 -8.20 9.83
N ILE A 446 -3.30 -9.14 10.74
CA ILE A 446 -4.11 -8.94 11.95
C ILE A 446 -3.49 -9.66 13.15
N VAL A 447 -3.60 -9.04 14.33
CA VAL A 447 -3.31 -9.68 15.62
C VAL A 447 -4.59 -9.64 16.43
N GLU A 448 -4.93 -10.72 17.13
CA GLU A 448 -6.05 -10.72 18.06
C GLU A 448 -5.86 -9.62 19.13
N PRO A 449 -6.89 -8.80 19.41
CA PRO A 449 -6.80 -7.80 20.44
C PRO A 449 -6.73 -8.46 21.83
N ASP A 450 -5.87 -7.94 22.69
CA ASP A 450 -5.64 -8.46 24.04
C ASP A 450 -5.48 -7.32 25.06
N GLU A 451 -5.07 -7.64 26.29
CA GLU A 451 -4.92 -6.66 27.36
C GLU A 451 -3.90 -5.56 27.02
N ARG A 452 -2.90 -5.85 26.18
CA ARG A 452 -1.96 -4.83 25.69
C ARG A 452 -2.61 -3.90 24.68
N THR A 453 -3.53 -4.40 23.87
CA THR A 453 -4.36 -3.56 23.00
C THR A 453 -5.20 -2.59 23.83
N VAL A 454 -5.84 -3.07 24.91
CA VAL A 454 -6.61 -2.22 25.83
C VAL A 454 -5.71 -1.19 26.52
N ALA A 455 -4.55 -1.61 27.01
CA ALA A 455 -3.59 -0.71 27.66
C ALA A 455 -3.10 0.40 26.70
N PHE A 456 -2.79 0.05 25.45
CA PHE A 456 -2.39 1.00 24.43
C PHE A 456 -3.49 2.03 24.15
N LEU A 457 -4.75 1.60 23.97
CA LEU A 457 -5.88 2.51 23.76
C LEU A 457 -6.09 3.45 24.96
N LYS A 458 -5.92 2.92 26.18
CA LYS A 458 -6.04 3.72 27.40
C LYS A 458 -4.91 4.74 27.51
N GLU A 459 -3.66 4.33 27.28
CA GLU A 459 -2.48 5.17 27.39
C GLU A 459 -2.47 6.27 26.31
N ARG A 460 -2.73 5.91 25.05
CA ARG A 460 -2.59 6.83 23.91
C ARG A 460 -3.80 7.74 23.74
N ARG A 461 -5.01 7.29 24.14
CA ARG A 461 -6.27 7.99 23.84
C ARG A 461 -7.19 8.17 25.05
N GLY A 462 -6.87 7.59 26.20
CA GLY A 462 -7.75 7.61 27.37
C GLY A 462 -8.99 6.70 27.26
N VAL A 463 -9.09 5.88 26.21
CA VAL A 463 -10.27 5.04 25.91
C VAL A 463 -10.33 3.83 26.83
N ASP A 464 -11.43 3.67 27.55
CA ASP A 464 -11.75 2.48 28.34
C ASP A 464 -12.42 1.42 27.45
N PHE A 465 -11.61 0.68 26.69
CA PHE A 465 -12.11 -0.37 25.80
C PHE A 465 -12.35 -1.69 26.56
N VAL A 466 -13.45 -2.37 26.25
CA VAL A 466 -13.77 -3.70 26.81
C VAL A 466 -13.72 -4.71 25.67
N LEU A 467 -12.84 -5.70 25.79
CA LEU A 467 -12.77 -6.79 24.82
C LEU A 467 -14.04 -7.66 24.91
N GLU A 468 -14.66 -7.91 23.75
CA GLU A 468 -15.78 -8.83 23.64
C GLU A 468 -15.29 -10.26 23.34
N GLY A 469 -16.02 -11.27 23.80
CA GLY A 469 -15.60 -12.67 23.67
C GLY A 469 -15.43 -13.17 22.23
N TRP A 470 -16.07 -12.50 21.26
CA TRP A 470 -15.97 -12.84 19.84
C TRP A 470 -14.70 -12.30 19.16
N MET A 471 -13.97 -11.37 19.77
CA MET A 471 -12.80 -10.68 19.18
C MET A 471 -11.55 -11.56 19.20
N LYS A 472 -11.69 -12.80 18.75
CA LYS A 472 -10.63 -13.81 18.58
C LYS A 472 -11.11 -14.85 17.59
N SER A 473 -10.19 -15.59 17.00
CA SER A 473 -10.52 -16.76 16.18
C SER A 473 -11.14 -17.86 17.05
N ASP A 474 -12.06 -18.64 16.48
CA ASP A 474 -12.55 -19.85 17.15
C ASP A 474 -11.42 -20.89 17.27
N ALA A 475 -11.44 -21.72 18.31
CA ALA A 475 -10.37 -22.69 18.57
C ALA A 475 -10.12 -23.66 17.41
N ASP A 476 -11.18 -24.02 16.69
CA ASP A 476 -11.14 -24.95 15.54
C ASP A 476 -11.33 -24.21 14.20
N ALA A 477 -11.05 -22.90 14.14
CA ALA A 477 -11.11 -22.13 12.90
C ALA A 477 -10.20 -22.74 11.84
N THR A 478 -10.71 -22.88 10.61
CA THR A 478 -9.92 -23.47 9.52
C THR A 478 -8.98 -22.44 8.91
N TYR A 479 -7.68 -22.69 8.88
CA TYR A 479 -6.71 -21.87 8.17
C TYR A 479 -6.35 -22.52 6.84
N ARG A 480 -5.95 -21.72 5.84
CA ARG A 480 -5.43 -22.29 4.58
C ARG A 480 -4.13 -23.05 4.83
N ASP A 481 -3.28 -22.48 5.68
CA ASP A 481 -2.05 -23.11 6.16
C ASP A 481 -1.62 -22.46 7.49
N THR A 482 -0.66 -23.07 8.19
CA THR A 482 -0.03 -22.53 9.40
C THR A 482 1.49 -22.59 9.27
N ILE A 483 2.14 -21.44 9.46
CA ILE A 483 3.60 -21.34 9.54
C ILE A 483 3.98 -21.19 11.01
N HIS A 484 4.76 -22.15 11.52
CA HIS A 484 5.32 -22.10 12.87
C HIS A 484 6.75 -21.57 12.84
N ILE A 485 7.07 -20.63 13.71
CA ILE A 485 8.40 -20.03 13.86
C ILE A 485 8.81 -20.07 15.34
N ASP A 486 10.02 -20.56 15.61
CA ASP A 486 10.67 -20.41 16.91
C ASP A 486 11.34 -19.03 17.00
N ALA A 487 10.79 -18.16 17.85
CA ALA A 487 11.30 -16.82 18.09
C ALA A 487 12.76 -16.80 18.56
N ASN A 488 13.21 -17.83 19.29
CA ASN A 488 14.58 -17.90 19.80
C ASN A 488 15.61 -18.09 18.68
N ALA A 489 15.18 -18.66 17.54
CA ALA A 489 16.02 -18.92 16.38
C ALA A 489 16.17 -17.70 15.46
N ILE A 490 15.39 -16.63 15.69
CA ILE A 490 15.47 -15.40 14.91
C ILE A 490 16.69 -14.60 15.37
N GLU A 491 17.55 -14.27 14.42
CA GLU A 491 18.72 -13.39 14.60
C GLU A 491 18.39 -12.00 14.04
N PRO A 492 19.17 -10.94 14.36
CA PRO A 492 19.04 -9.68 13.64
C PRO A 492 19.18 -9.91 12.13
N MET A 493 18.28 -9.32 11.35
CA MET A 493 18.15 -9.57 9.91
C MET A 493 18.47 -8.32 9.10
N LEU A 494 19.00 -8.54 7.91
CA LEU A 494 19.14 -7.56 6.85
C LEU A 494 18.35 -8.02 5.62
N ALA A 495 17.85 -7.09 4.81
CA ALA A 495 17.55 -7.36 3.40
C ALA A 495 18.59 -6.69 2.50
N ARG A 496 19.21 -7.46 1.61
CA ARG A 496 20.15 -6.94 0.60
C ARG A 496 19.43 -6.06 -0.42
N PRO A 497 20.12 -5.10 -1.08
CA PRO A 497 19.52 -4.23 -2.09
C PRO A 497 18.72 -4.97 -3.16
N GLY A 498 17.70 -4.28 -3.67
CA GLY A 498 16.91 -4.71 -4.82
C GLY A 498 15.57 -5.38 -4.48
N ASP A 499 15.47 -6.10 -3.36
CA ASP A 499 14.23 -6.79 -2.96
C ASP A 499 14.19 -7.03 -1.43
N PRO A 500 13.07 -6.72 -0.73
CA PRO A 500 12.91 -7.00 0.70
C PRO A 500 13.06 -8.49 1.07
N GLY A 501 12.77 -9.40 0.14
CA GLY A 501 12.93 -10.85 0.27
C GLY A 501 14.38 -11.34 0.21
N ASN A 502 15.35 -10.48 -0.12
CA ASN A 502 16.78 -10.82 -0.11
C ASN A 502 17.36 -10.85 1.32
N GLY A 503 16.69 -11.55 2.22
CA GLY A 503 17.01 -11.61 3.65
C GLY A 503 18.30 -12.38 3.96
N VAL A 504 19.15 -11.83 4.82
CA VAL A 504 20.35 -12.46 5.38
C VAL A 504 20.47 -12.14 6.87
N PRO A 505 20.79 -13.12 7.75
CA PRO A 505 21.11 -12.81 9.14
C PRO A 505 22.33 -11.89 9.20
N ALA A 506 22.21 -10.75 9.88
CA ALA A 506 23.26 -9.76 9.99
C ALA A 506 24.57 -10.34 10.56
N PRO A 507 24.57 -11.24 11.57
CA PRO A 507 25.81 -11.86 12.06
C PRO A 507 26.54 -12.74 11.04
N ARG A 508 25.87 -13.12 9.94
CA ARG A 508 26.42 -13.99 8.88
C ARG A 508 26.87 -13.21 7.65
N LEU A 509 26.94 -11.89 7.73
CA LEU A 509 27.46 -11.07 6.66
C LEU A 509 28.99 -11.24 6.57
N GLU A 510 29.47 -11.82 5.48
CA GLU A 510 30.89 -12.18 5.30
C GLU A 510 31.79 -10.97 5.01
N GLN A 511 31.23 -9.88 4.49
CA GLN A 511 31.97 -8.71 4.03
C GLN A 511 31.54 -7.47 4.81
N ASP A 512 32.53 -6.65 5.18
CA ASP A 512 32.28 -5.32 5.72
C ASP A 512 31.65 -4.44 4.63
N VAL A 513 30.41 -4.01 4.87
CA VAL A 513 29.70 -3.07 3.99
C VAL A 513 29.70 -1.70 4.64
N ALA A 514 30.53 -0.79 4.15
CA ALA A 514 30.53 0.59 4.60
C ALA A 514 29.24 1.30 4.17
N ILE A 515 28.74 2.22 5.00
CA ILE A 515 27.49 2.95 4.75
C ILE A 515 27.73 4.46 4.73
N ASP A 516 26.96 5.16 3.91
CA ASP A 516 27.00 6.62 3.76
C ASP A 516 25.74 7.27 4.36
N ILE A 517 24.64 6.52 4.44
CA ILE A 517 23.37 6.97 4.98
C ILE A 517 22.78 5.90 5.90
N ALA A 518 22.31 6.31 7.07
CA ALA A 518 21.46 5.53 7.94
C ALA A 518 20.12 6.26 8.10
N TYR A 519 19.01 5.54 7.96
CA TYR A 519 17.67 6.14 8.03
C TYR A 519 16.75 5.33 8.95
N GLY A 520 16.36 5.94 10.07
CA GLY A 520 15.28 5.46 10.94
C GLY A 520 14.03 6.31 10.76
N GLY A 521 12.85 5.70 10.71
CA GLY A 521 11.60 6.41 10.41
C GLY A 521 10.63 5.65 9.51
N SER A 522 9.69 6.37 8.89
CA SER A 522 8.52 5.82 8.16
C SER A 522 7.42 5.24 9.08
N CYS A 523 6.31 4.78 8.49
CA CYS A 523 5.21 4.11 9.19
C CYS A 523 5.66 2.84 9.94
N THR A 524 6.78 2.23 9.53
CA THR A 524 7.28 0.98 10.12
C THR A 524 8.32 1.18 11.22
N ALA A 525 9.02 2.31 11.24
CA ALA A 525 10.11 2.52 12.20
C ALA A 525 10.16 3.95 12.77
N GLY A 526 8.99 4.59 12.91
CA GLY A 526 8.83 5.93 13.44
C GLY A 526 7.94 6.02 14.68
N LYS A 527 7.65 4.90 15.35
CA LYS A 527 6.74 4.80 16.51
C LYS A 527 7.50 4.96 17.83
N ARG A 528 6.82 4.96 18.99
CA ARG A 528 7.50 5.19 20.27
C ARG A 528 8.54 4.12 20.56
N GLU A 529 8.15 2.85 20.44
CA GLU A 529 9.09 1.75 20.68
C GLU A 529 10.30 1.76 19.72
N ASP A 530 10.13 2.18 18.47
CA ASP A 530 11.26 2.30 17.53
C ASP A 530 12.29 3.34 18.04
N PHE A 531 11.79 4.46 18.58
CA PHE A 531 12.63 5.51 19.16
C PHE A 531 13.29 5.08 20.47
N ASP A 532 12.65 4.21 21.26
CA ASP A 532 13.29 3.58 22.43
C ASP A 532 14.50 2.75 21.98
N PHE A 533 14.35 1.95 20.92
CA PHE A 533 15.45 1.14 20.37
C PHE A 533 16.59 2.01 19.81
N TYR A 534 16.26 3.05 19.03
CA TYR A 534 17.28 4.00 18.56
C TYR A 534 18.01 4.67 19.72
N HIS A 535 17.26 5.13 20.72
CA HIS A 535 17.82 5.81 21.88
C HIS A 535 18.73 4.90 22.70
N GLU A 536 18.37 3.63 22.92
CA GLU A 536 19.22 2.69 23.65
C GLU A 536 20.60 2.56 23.02
N VAL A 537 20.66 2.33 21.70
CA VAL A 537 21.92 2.18 20.97
C VAL A 537 22.72 3.47 20.95
N LEU A 538 22.07 4.60 20.66
CA LEU A 538 22.74 5.89 20.54
C LEU A 538 23.22 6.42 21.89
N ARG A 539 22.47 6.20 22.97
CA ARG A 539 22.90 6.52 24.34
C ARG A 539 24.15 5.74 24.69
N TRP A 540 24.11 4.42 24.50
CA TRP A 540 25.27 3.56 24.76
C TRP A 540 26.49 4.04 23.95
N GLY A 541 26.30 4.35 22.66
CA GLY A 541 27.39 4.85 21.82
C GLY A 541 28.01 6.13 22.35
N VAL A 542 27.18 7.13 22.68
CA VAL A 542 27.63 8.41 23.24
C VAL A 542 28.37 8.24 24.57
N GLU A 543 27.90 7.34 25.45
CA GLU A 543 28.55 7.02 26.72
C GLU A 543 29.94 6.37 26.54
N HIS A 544 30.17 5.71 25.41
CA HIS A 544 31.45 5.10 25.03
C HIS A 544 32.29 6.00 24.08
N GLY A 545 31.94 7.29 23.99
CA GLY A 545 32.69 8.26 23.17
C GLY A 545 32.48 8.12 21.67
N LEU A 546 31.45 7.37 21.23
CA LEU A 546 31.09 7.24 19.82
C LEU A 546 30.15 8.35 19.37
N ARG A 547 30.28 8.68 18.10
CA ARG A 547 29.40 9.59 17.36
C ARG A 547 29.29 9.08 15.93
N VAL A 548 28.21 9.40 15.24
CA VAL A 548 28.09 9.13 13.80
C VAL A 548 29.31 9.73 13.06
N PRO A 549 30.09 8.94 12.30
CA PRO A 549 31.28 9.42 11.60
C PRO A 549 30.97 10.46 10.52
N GLU A 550 31.93 11.34 10.19
CA GLU A 550 31.71 12.41 9.19
C GLU A 550 31.25 11.92 7.81
N ARG A 551 31.63 10.70 7.43
CA ARG A 551 31.25 10.09 6.15
C ARG A 551 29.81 9.56 6.12
N THR A 552 29.20 9.34 7.29
CA THR A 552 27.87 8.74 7.43
C THR A 552 26.88 9.78 7.93
N ARG A 553 25.65 9.77 7.42
CA ARG A 553 24.58 10.64 7.91
C ARG A 553 23.45 9.80 8.49
N LEU A 554 23.10 10.03 9.75
CA LEU A 554 21.96 9.40 10.39
C LEU A 554 20.76 10.35 10.41
N TYR A 555 19.66 9.91 9.83
CA TYR A 555 18.37 10.59 9.91
C TYR A 555 17.42 9.77 10.80
N LEU A 556 16.76 10.43 11.75
CA LEU A 556 15.64 9.84 12.50
C LEU A 556 14.37 10.67 12.25
N GLN A 557 13.36 10.04 11.66
CA GLN A 557 12.08 10.66 11.37
C GLN A 557 11.01 10.21 12.35
N PHE A 558 10.35 11.18 13.00
CA PHE A 558 9.19 10.90 13.86
C PHE A 558 7.99 10.45 13.02
N GLY A 559 7.28 9.41 13.45
CA GLY A 559 6.07 8.94 12.76
C GLY A 559 4.87 9.88 12.96
N THR A 560 4.76 10.49 14.14
CA THR A 560 3.73 11.48 14.48
C THR A 560 4.30 12.56 15.40
N MET A 561 3.58 13.67 15.54
CA MET A 561 3.92 14.69 16.54
C MET A 561 3.83 14.17 17.98
N ALA A 562 2.98 13.16 18.24
CA ALA A 562 2.90 12.51 19.55
C ALA A 562 4.16 11.68 19.87
N VAL A 563 4.79 11.06 18.86
CA VAL A 563 6.09 10.38 19.04
C VAL A 563 7.20 11.38 19.30
N ARG A 564 7.20 12.52 18.60
CA ARG A 564 8.16 13.61 18.88
C ARG A 564 8.03 14.11 20.32
N ALA A 565 6.81 14.43 20.75
CA ALA A 565 6.54 14.89 22.11
C ALA A 565 7.00 13.87 23.16
N TYR A 566 6.74 12.58 22.92
CA TYR A 566 7.27 11.51 23.78
C TYR A 566 8.80 11.52 23.86
N CYS A 567 9.51 11.66 22.74
CA CYS A 567 10.98 11.74 22.75
C CYS A 567 11.50 12.98 23.51
N GLU A 568 10.78 14.09 23.45
CA GLU A 568 11.07 15.31 24.23
C GLU A 568 10.88 15.05 25.73
N GLU A 569 9.76 14.45 26.12
CA GLU A 569 9.42 14.10 27.52
C GLU A 569 10.40 13.10 28.12
N GLN A 570 10.85 12.10 27.35
CA GLN A 570 11.84 11.11 27.79
C GLN A 570 13.29 11.64 27.77
N GLY A 571 13.52 12.85 27.26
CA GLY A 571 14.85 13.45 27.19
C GLY A 571 15.78 12.80 26.15
N TYR A 572 15.23 12.29 25.04
CA TYR A 572 16.02 11.61 23.99
C TYR A 572 16.75 12.60 23.08
N LEU A 573 16.19 13.79 22.86
CA LEU A 573 16.75 14.75 21.89
C LEU A 573 18.21 15.15 22.18
N PRO A 574 18.64 15.42 23.43
CA PRO A 574 20.05 15.69 23.72
C PRO A 574 21.00 14.54 23.40
N VAL A 575 20.55 13.29 23.52
CA VAL A 575 21.36 12.12 23.12
C VAL A 575 21.51 12.07 21.61
N PHE A 576 20.41 12.27 20.88
CA PHE A 576 20.41 12.30 19.41
C PHE A 576 21.31 13.41 18.86
N GLU A 577 21.26 14.60 19.46
CA GLU A 577 22.14 15.71 19.09
C GLU A 577 23.63 15.37 19.30
N ARG A 578 23.99 14.85 20.50
CA ARG A 578 25.36 14.43 20.79
C ARG A 578 25.85 13.34 19.84
N ALA A 579 24.98 12.38 19.50
CA ALA A 579 25.28 11.31 18.56
C ALA A 579 25.44 11.81 17.11
N GLY A 580 24.98 13.03 16.77
CA GLY A 580 25.06 13.58 15.42
C GLY A 580 23.87 13.22 14.51
N VAL A 581 22.70 12.96 15.11
CA VAL A 581 21.46 12.66 14.38
C VAL A 581 20.91 13.91 13.71
N THR A 582 20.43 13.77 12.48
CA THR A 582 19.53 14.75 11.84
C THR A 582 18.08 14.33 12.06
N LEU A 583 17.33 15.10 12.85
CA LEU A 583 15.91 14.84 13.09
C LEU A 583 15.06 15.31 11.92
N VAL A 584 14.06 14.52 11.56
CA VAL A 584 13.12 14.81 10.47
C VAL A 584 11.70 14.81 11.04
N MET A 585 10.93 15.84 10.70
CA MET A 585 9.53 15.95 11.10
C MET A 585 8.65 14.88 10.42
N PRO A 586 7.45 14.60 10.95
CA PRO A 586 6.60 13.58 10.38
C PRO A 586 6.23 13.81 8.91
N GLY A 587 6.04 12.70 8.21
CA GLY A 587 5.74 12.61 6.79
C GLY A 587 6.22 11.26 6.26
N CYS A 588 5.76 10.81 5.09
CA CYS A 588 6.17 9.50 4.56
C CYS A 588 7.69 9.43 4.27
N GLY A 589 8.31 10.56 3.96
CA GLY A 589 9.77 10.67 3.97
C GLY A 589 10.47 9.89 2.85
N SER A 590 11.73 9.51 3.12
CA SER A 590 12.58 8.78 2.17
C SER A 590 11.95 7.46 1.69
N CYS A 591 11.03 6.87 2.48
CA CYS A 591 10.28 5.66 2.11
C CYS A 591 9.48 5.81 0.82
N ALA A 592 8.96 7.01 0.53
CA ALA A 592 8.25 7.35 -0.70
C ALA A 592 9.14 8.12 -1.69
N ASN A 593 10.46 8.07 -1.53
CA ASN A 593 11.40 8.89 -2.31
C ASN A 593 11.13 10.40 -2.18
N CYS A 594 10.67 10.84 -1.00
CA CYS A 594 10.21 12.21 -0.75
C CYS A 594 10.78 12.79 0.55
N GLY A 595 11.72 13.72 0.47
CA GLY A 595 12.31 14.41 1.62
C GLY A 595 13.72 13.94 1.99
N PRO A 596 14.23 14.32 3.17
CA PRO A 596 15.61 14.02 3.57
C PRO A 596 15.89 12.51 3.74
N GLY A 597 17.16 12.12 3.64
CA GLY A 597 17.60 10.73 3.87
C GLY A 597 17.65 9.84 2.62
N GLN A 598 17.41 10.40 1.43
CA GLN A 598 17.63 9.71 0.16
C GLN A 598 19.10 9.77 -0.26
N SER A 599 19.55 8.74 -0.97
CA SER A 599 20.82 8.79 -1.69
C SER A 599 20.78 9.84 -2.80
N ALA A 600 21.93 10.41 -3.11
CA ALA A 600 22.11 11.35 -4.22
C ALA A 600 22.92 10.74 -5.36
N ASN A 601 23.83 9.81 -5.03
CA ASN A 601 24.71 9.15 -5.98
C ASN A 601 24.40 7.65 -6.09
N PRO A 602 24.57 7.03 -7.28
CA PRO A 602 24.40 5.58 -7.44
C PRO A 602 25.33 4.72 -6.57
N ASN A 603 26.45 5.29 -6.11
CA ASN A 603 27.43 4.60 -5.26
C ASN A 603 27.15 4.76 -3.76
N ASP A 604 26.18 5.59 -3.36
CA ASP A 604 25.85 5.77 -1.95
C ASP A 604 25.22 4.46 -1.43
N VAL A 605 25.68 3.98 -0.27
CA VAL A 605 25.07 2.84 0.43
C VAL A 605 24.25 3.32 1.62
N THR A 606 22.97 2.97 1.62
CA THR A 606 22.01 3.29 2.68
C THR A 606 21.66 2.05 3.48
N ILE A 607 21.64 2.14 4.82
CA ILE A 607 20.92 1.19 5.69
C ILE A 607 19.67 1.88 6.26
N SER A 608 18.52 1.22 6.19
CA SER A 608 17.24 1.87 6.47
C SER A 608 16.25 0.95 7.18
N ALA A 609 15.45 1.51 8.07
CA ALA A 609 14.39 0.79 8.77
C ALA A 609 13.04 0.80 8.01
N ILE A 610 12.99 1.43 6.83
CA ILE A 610 11.81 1.46 5.96
C ILE A 610 11.44 0.06 5.42
N ASN A 611 10.32 -0.04 4.73
CA ASN A 611 9.74 -1.31 4.29
C ASN A 611 10.30 -1.87 2.98
N ARG A 612 10.77 -1.01 2.08
CA ARG A 612 11.05 -1.35 0.68
C ARG A 612 12.41 -0.82 0.25
N ASN A 613 13.15 -1.65 -0.50
CA ASN A 613 14.46 -1.32 -1.06
C ASN A 613 14.59 -1.69 -2.54
N PHE A 614 13.49 -1.64 -3.29
CA PHE A 614 13.52 -1.75 -4.74
C PHE A 614 14.41 -0.65 -5.35
N PRO A 615 15.03 -0.89 -6.53
CA PRO A 615 15.88 0.12 -7.17
C PRO A 615 15.16 1.46 -7.36
N GLY A 616 15.80 2.56 -6.96
CA GLY A 616 15.23 3.91 -7.06
C GLY A 616 14.23 4.29 -5.96
N ARG A 617 13.98 3.42 -4.97
CA ARG A 617 12.97 3.64 -3.93
C ARG A 617 13.31 4.80 -2.97
N SER A 618 14.58 5.00 -2.68
CA SER A 618 15.09 6.02 -1.74
C SER A 618 16.38 6.64 -2.28
N GLY A 619 16.30 7.15 -3.50
CA GLY A 619 17.41 7.64 -4.30
C GLY A 619 18.04 6.56 -5.20
N PRO A 620 19.09 6.92 -5.96
CA PRO A 620 19.69 6.06 -6.98
C PRO A 620 20.68 5.01 -6.43
N GLY A 621 21.09 5.11 -5.16
CA GLY A 621 22.05 4.21 -4.53
C GLY A 621 21.42 2.92 -3.97
N ASP A 622 22.28 2.09 -3.38
CA ASP A 622 21.90 0.82 -2.77
C ASP A 622 21.23 1.01 -1.41
N VAL A 623 20.17 0.24 -1.14
CA VAL A 623 19.41 0.32 0.11
C VAL A 623 19.32 -1.05 0.78
N TRP A 624 19.86 -1.15 1.98
CA TRP A 624 19.73 -2.29 2.88
C TRP A 624 18.60 -2.04 3.87
N LEU A 625 17.76 -3.04 4.11
CA LEU A 625 16.74 -2.95 5.17
C LEU A 625 17.23 -3.61 6.44
N ALA A 626 16.96 -3.01 7.60
CA ALA A 626 17.32 -3.58 8.90
C ALA A 626 16.36 -3.11 10.01
N SER A 627 16.46 -3.70 11.20
CA SER A 627 15.75 -3.24 12.41
C SER A 627 16.28 -1.91 12.94
N PRO A 628 15.49 -1.16 13.75
CA PRO A 628 15.94 0.06 14.41
C PRO A 628 17.30 -0.07 15.12
N TYR A 629 17.49 -1.15 15.89
CA TYR A 629 18.76 -1.45 16.55
C TYR A 629 19.93 -1.51 15.57
N THR A 630 19.77 -2.27 14.48
CA THR A 630 20.84 -2.50 13.51
C THR A 630 21.13 -1.24 12.69
N VAL A 631 20.12 -0.42 12.38
CA VAL A 631 20.32 0.89 11.73
C VAL A 631 21.13 1.83 12.61
N ALA A 632 20.76 2.01 13.88
CA ALA A 632 21.50 2.90 14.79
C ALA A 632 22.93 2.40 15.06
N ALA A 633 23.10 1.08 15.25
CA ALA A 633 24.43 0.50 15.48
C ALA A 633 25.33 0.69 14.26
N SER A 634 24.78 0.45 13.06
CA SER A 634 25.51 0.67 11.81
C SER A 634 25.86 2.13 11.58
N ALA A 635 24.98 3.07 11.98
CA ALA A 635 25.23 4.50 11.89
C ALA A 635 26.42 4.95 12.74
N LEU A 636 26.54 4.44 13.97
CA LEU A 636 27.67 4.73 14.85
C LEU A 636 28.97 4.10 14.31
N ALA A 637 28.89 2.91 13.71
CA ALA A 637 30.05 2.21 13.16
C ALA A 637 30.54 2.73 11.80
N GLY A 638 29.67 3.40 11.03
CA GLY A 638 29.93 3.76 9.62
C GLY A 638 29.94 2.56 8.66
N LYS A 639 29.53 1.39 9.13
CA LYS A 639 29.38 0.14 8.36
C LYS A 639 28.27 -0.72 8.95
N ILE A 640 27.74 -1.65 8.16
CA ILE A 640 26.69 -2.57 8.62
C ILE A 640 27.20 -3.41 9.80
N THR A 641 26.54 -3.28 10.95
CA THR A 641 26.81 -4.08 12.16
C THR A 641 25.56 -4.19 13.03
N THR A 642 25.44 -5.29 13.77
CA THR A 642 24.44 -5.41 14.85
C THR A 642 24.89 -4.64 16.09
N PHE A 643 23.95 -4.38 17.01
CA PHE A 643 24.27 -3.73 18.28
C PHE A 643 25.20 -4.59 19.15
N GLU A 644 24.96 -5.89 19.24
CA GLU A 644 25.83 -6.82 19.97
C GLU A 644 27.27 -6.84 19.41
N GLN A 645 27.44 -6.86 18.09
CA GLN A 645 28.76 -6.78 17.46
C GLN A 645 29.45 -5.44 17.73
N LEU A 646 28.70 -4.33 17.71
CA LEU A 646 29.22 -3.01 18.05
C LEU A 646 29.71 -2.98 19.51
N GLN A 647 28.92 -3.51 20.45
CA GLN A 647 29.29 -3.58 21.86
C GLN A 647 30.56 -4.40 22.08
N ARG A 648 30.65 -5.59 21.47
CA ARG A 648 31.86 -6.44 21.55
C ARG A 648 33.11 -5.78 20.98
N GLY A 649 32.97 -4.90 20.00
CA GLY A 649 34.09 -4.15 19.42
C GLY A 649 34.65 -3.04 20.32
N HIS A 650 33.90 -2.64 21.36
CA HIS A 650 34.23 -1.52 22.25
C HIS A 650 34.14 -1.88 23.75
N GLY A 651 34.02 -3.17 24.06
CA GLY A 651 33.93 -3.71 25.42
C GLY A 651 35.25 -4.17 26.01
#